data_AF-A0A3B7M019-F1
#
_entry.id   AF-A0A3B7M019-F1
#
_cell.length_a   1.000
_cell.length_b   1.000
_cell.length_c   1.000
_cell.angle_alpha   90.00
_cell.angle_beta   90.00
_cell.angle_gamma   90.00
#
_symmetry.space_group_name_H-M   'P 1'
#
loop_
_entity.id
_entity.type
_entity.pdbx_description
1 polymer ?
#
loop_
_entity_poly.entity_id
_entity_poly.type
_entity_poly.pdbx_seq_one_letter_code
_entity_poly.pdbx_strand_id
1 'polypeptide(L)'
;MKKITKLKMLTACMLLAQHSYALEQLSDSTLSSVTGQDGITITHEVSKITIDQANWVDFSDNSSMRLGLHGVEVKGVNNSNIKSQIDLDVAGTTNGAGIRLETTISPFEATIQNVMLCTVCTVGATGADRQSLGSLMLATSTPLSFYLETTKGLFDKNSLSHLNFQLQNASITHKLNDQQLTLKDFNFNFAADGYMYIDPKEGIVLTTKNGNSDHVINLGRVSDTTAVHASRTGDDATNPGVNIDLRYGTEQKNIIRMGASGSLANGKIFVNSDQTGISNFNVTDANGVAVTAKGYEKANTGIHTGLSAEFTKDGNSLIKAGEKATTLELGGTGNGNYAIEFSNLSPLNIRTSNDPSVLNTQNAYLDLGDVYLNTMQAASLEFVISKKLQNVLGATSQNLTNYINATKTAQNFALVSIRGMDFQAIARKARFISDNSMAKNDTVQGTWGLGLPIYNLNANLGLFQQSYTYQAETKNGLGFSLTMSTDGYGIDKKTNAPSTTSVLLIDGGDGSHNKISGTGKEEVNYYAGLRNIDAYLQANGVIGYEKDGIYVKASNLLLAAKAEIAIGQLPGSLYNCVGTTTCEKKVVPIDNFGRPDDVLSSIAFKLDGKGELFIIPGVDATVANPDSNFLTVKASFNFNELTKEQKANEAEKGSYLSIINDDYTKSGDVSTLKSSSSVNLNKIQGNLALESRIRMKKDTVSMDSQVNFNPTNSIATPFRAEMAISPMGGMQKVADIAITGGVMRSNFGITPR
;
A
#
# COMPACT_ATOMS: atom_id res chain seq x y z
N MET A 1 -17.45 31.56 54.56
CA MET A 1 -18.75 32.23 54.25
C MET A 1 -18.57 33.12 53.03
N LYS A 2 -19.14 32.75 51.86
CA LYS A 2 -19.13 33.57 50.64
C LYS A 2 -20.25 34.61 50.73
N LYS A 3 -19.95 35.90 50.54
CA LYS A 3 -20.97 36.93 50.29
C LYS A 3 -21.40 36.84 48.83
N ILE A 4 -22.67 36.54 48.60
CA ILE A 4 -23.32 36.56 47.28
C ILE A 4 -24.08 37.89 47.20
N THR A 5 -23.68 38.77 46.28
CA THR A 5 -24.47 39.95 45.91
C THR A 5 -25.35 39.57 44.72
N LYS A 6 -26.68 39.56 44.90
CA LYS A 6 -27.65 39.32 43.81
C LYS A 6 -28.06 40.66 43.19
N LEU A 7 -27.59 40.95 41.98
CA LEU A 7 -28.18 42.00 41.14
C LEU A 7 -29.46 41.45 40.49
N LYS A 8 -30.56 42.21 40.53
CA LYS A 8 -31.82 41.85 39.85
C LYS A 8 -31.71 42.18 38.36
N MET A 9 -32.12 41.22 37.52
CA MET A 9 -32.13 41.28 36.05
C MET A 9 -32.73 42.58 35.48
N LEU A 10 -33.70 43.17 36.17
CA LEU A 10 -34.33 44.43 35.78
C LEU A 10 -33.35 45.63 35.78
N THR A 11 -32.38 45.66 36.69
CA THR A 11 -31.37 46.74 36.77
C THR A 11 -30.34 46.62 35.65
N ALA A 12 -30.03 45.39 35.20
CA ALA A 12 -29.18 45.15 34.04
C ALA A 12 -29.90 45.51 32.72
N CYS A 13 -31.20 45.23 32.62
CA CYS A 13 -32.01 45.60 31.45
C CYS A 13 -32.18 47.12 31.29
N MET A 14 -32.29 47.88 32.39
CA MET A 14 -32.40 49.35 32.31
C MET A 14 -31.08 50.03 31.89
N LEU A 15 -29.93 49.48 32.25
CA LEU A 15 -28.62 49.98 31.82
C LEU A 15 -28.34 49.69 30.33
N LEU A 16 -28.87 48.59 29.79
CA LEU A 16 -28.76 48.24 28.37
C LEU A 16 -29.72 49.03 27.47
N ALA A 17 -30.82 49.56 28.03
CA ALA A 17 -31.81 50.35 27.28
C ALA A 17 -31.39 51.82 27.05
N GLN A 18 -30.40 52.36 27.79
CA GLN A 18 -29.96 53.75 27.63
C GLN A 18 -28.87 53.96 26.56
N HIS A 19 -28.39 52.87 25.94
CA HIS A 19 -27.44 52.91 24.82
C HIS A 19 -28.00 52.20 23.58
N SER A 20 -29.25 52.52 23.21
CA SER A 20 -29.84 52.05 21.96
C SER A 20 -29.46 52.98 20.80
N TYR A 21 -28.34 52.67 20.13
CA TYR A 21 -28.24 52.93 18.70
C TYR A 21 -28.95 51.79 17.96
N ALA A 22 -29.65 52.13 16.89
CA ALA A 22 -30.55 51.27 16.14
C ALA A 22 -29.96 49.88 15.83
N LEU A 23 -30.75 48.83 16.10
CA LEU A 23 -30.50 47.49 15.57
C LEU A 23 -30.87 47.50 14.07
N GLU A 24 -29.92 47.95 13.25
CA GLU A 24 -29.91 47.69 11.81
C GLU A 24 -29.72 46.18 11.58
N GLN A 25 -30.40 45.66 10.56
CA GLN A 25 -30.18 44.31 10.08
C GLN A 25 -28.73 44.20 9.58
N LEU A 26 -27.87 43.57 10.39
CA LEU A 26 -26.50 43.24 10.01
C LEU A 26 -26.54 42.31 8.79
N SER A 27 -26.25 42.87 7.62
CA SER A 27 -25.97 42.10 6.41
C SER A 27 -24.56 41.51 6.48
N ASP A 28 -24.28 40.41 5.78
CA ASP A 28 -22.96 39.76 5.78
C ASP A 28 -21.81 40.72 5.42
N SER A 29 -22.06 41.78 4.65
CA SER A 29 -21.05 42.80 4.32
C SER A 29 -20.67 43.68 5.52
N THR A 30 -21.53 43.79 6.52
CA THR A 30 -21.27 44.55 7.75
C THR A 30 -20.53 43.68 8.77
N LEU A 31 -20.84 42.37 8.83
CA LEU A 31 -20.07 41.39 9.62
C LEU A 31 -18.63 41.21 9.09
N SER A 32 -18.40 41.31 7.77
CA SER A 32 -17.03 41.29 7.20
C SER A 32 -16.20 42.54 7.54
N SER A 33 -16.83 43.61 8.03
CA SER A 33 -16.15 44.84 8.47
C SER A 33 -15.83 44.86 9.97
N VAL A 34 -16.40 43.91 10.73
CA VAL A 34 -16.01 43.67 12.12
C VAL A 34 -14.76 42.80 12.10
N THR A 35 -13.59 43.43 12.09
CA THR A 35 -12.33 42.76 12.37
C THR A 35 -12.30 42.38 13.85
N GLY A 36 -12.77 41.18 14.19
CA GLY A 36 -12.43 40.52 15.44
C GLY A 36 -10.93 40.26 15.43
N GLN A 37 -10.15 41.24 15.86
CA GLN A 37 -8.67 41.21 15.82
C GLN A 37 -8.07 40.30 16.91
N ASP A 38 -8.91 39.79 17.81
CA ASP A 38 -8.52 38.91 18.89
C ASP A 38 -8.68 37.45 18.46
N GLY A 39 -7.54 36.79 18.24
CA GLY A 39 -7.45 35.34 18.18
C GLY A 39 -7.92 34.68 19.48
N ILE A 40 -8.34 33.42 19.39
CA ILE A 40 -8.72 32.61 20.54
C ILE A 40 -7.66 31.53 20.76
N THR A 41 -6.95 31.63 21.88
CA THR A 41 -6.10 30.54 22.39
C THR A 41 -6.88 29.73 23.43
N ILE A 42 -7.10 28.46 23.16
CA ILE A 42 -7.65 27.49 24.09
C ILE A 42 -6.51 26.58 24.56
N THR A 43 -6.14 26.69 25.83
CA THR A 43 -5.26 25.72 26.49
C THR A 43 -6.10 24.77 27.33
N HIS A 44 -6.00 23.48 27.04
CA HIS A 44 -6.64 22.40 27.79
C HIS A 44 -5.57 21.50 28.39
N GLU A 45 -5.67 21.23 29.68
CA GLU A 45 -4.72 20.39 30.41
C GLU A 45 -5.48 19.32 31.20
N VAL A 46 -5.15 18.06 30.96
CA VAL A 46 -5.76 16.91 31.65
C VAL A 46 -4.71 15.89 32.03
N SER A 47 -4.84 15.29 33.21
CA SER A 47 -3.95 14.21 33.64
C SER A 47 -4.24 12.89 32.92
N LYS A 48 -5.50 12.66 32.56
CA LYS A 48 -5.98 11.41 31.95
C LYS A 48 -7.32 11.63 31.25
N ILE A 49 -7.52 10.96 30.11
CA ILE A 49 -8.82 10.85 29.43
C ILE A 49 -9.22 9.36 29.44
N THR A 50 -10.48 9.07 29.76
CA THR A 50 -11.05 7.72 29.67
C THR A 50 -12.34 7.74 28.86
N ILE A 51 -12.45 6.85 27.88
CA ILE A 51 -13.67 6.67 27.10
C ILE A 51 -14.04 5.19 27.17
N ASP A 52 -15.18 4.88 27.80
CA ASP A 52 -15.62 3.49 27.94
C ASP A 52 -15.86 2.84 26.56
N GLN A 53 -16.45 3.61 25.64
CA GLN A 53 -16.77 3.16 24.31
C GLN A 53 -16.93 4.33 23.33
N ALA A 54 -16.31 4.20 22.14
CA ALA A 54 -16.57 5.05 20.98
C ALA A 54 -16.89 4.14 19.78
N ASN A 55 -18.08 4.27 19.19
CA ASN A 55 -18.51 3.43 18.08
C ASN A 55 -18.71 4.23 16.80
N TRP A 56 -18.14 3.75 15.72
CA TRP A 56 -18.61 4.05 14.38
C TRP A 56 -19.75 3.09 14.02
N VAL A 57 -20.85 3.62 13.51
CA VAL A 57 -22.07 2.87 13.18
C VAL A 57 -22.27 2.90 11.66
N ASP A 58 -22.31 1.73 11.06
CA ASP A 58 -22.67 1.50 9.66
C ASP A 58 -24.15 1.06 9.64
N PHE A 59 -25.00 1.90 9.06
CA PHE A 59 -26.44 1.64 9.03
C PHE A 59 -26.77 0.74 7.84
N SER A 60 -27.38 -0.41 8.12
CA SER A 60 -28.06 -1.22 7.10
C SER A 60 -29.54 -1.34 7.46
N ASP A 61 -30.41 -1.52 6.46
CA ASP A 61 -31.87 -1.38 6.54
C ASP A 61 -32.56 -2.22 7.63
N ASN A 62 -31.89 -3.20 8.24
CA ASN A 62 -32.47 -4.04 9.32
C ASN A 62 -31.52 -4.36 10.51
N SER A 63 -30.30 -3.81 10.57
CA SER A 63 -29.39 -3.94 11.72
C SER A 63 -28.14 -3.07 11.54
N SER A 64 -27.77 -2.28 12.55
CA SER A 64 -26.54 -1.48 12.49
C SER A 64 -25.31 -2.31 12.90
N MET A 65 -24.35 -2.46 11.98
CA MET A 65 -23.02 -2.96 12.31
C MET A 65 -22.20 -1.83 12.93
N ARG A 66 -21.32 -2.16 13.87
CA ARG A 66 -20.47 -1.17 14.55
C ARG A 66 -19.04 -1.63 14.62
N LEU A 67 -18.14 -0.69 14.40
CA LEU A 67 -16.73 -0.78 14.76
C LEU A 67 -16.50 0.11 15.99
N GLY A 68 -16.16 -0.50 17.11
CA GLY A 68 -16.04 0.15 18.41
C GLY A 68 -14.62 0.16 18.95
N LEU A 69 -14.20 1.27 19.54
CA LEU A 69 -13.04 1.34 20.42
C LEU A 69 -13.55 1.27 21.86
N HIS A 70 -13.18 0.22 22.59
CA HIS A 70 -13.64 -0.02 23.95
C HIS A 70 -12.49 0.10 24.94
N GLY A 71 -12.76 0.74 26.09
CA GLY A 71 -11.78 0.94 27.15
C GLY A 71 -10.61 1.79 26.68
N VAL A 72 -10.89 2.97 26.12
CA VAL A 72 -9.86 3.91 25.68
C VAL A 72 -9.32 4.66 26.89
N GLU A 73 -8.01 4.71 27.01
CA GLU A 73 -7.31 5.47 28.04
C GLU A 73 -6.17 6.27 27.41
N VAL A 74 -6.17 7.59 27.61
CA VAL A 74 -5.09 8.47 27.16
C VAL A 74 -4.40 9.10 28.37
N LYS A 75 -3.07 9.01 28.43
CA LYS A 75 -2.21 9.54 29.49
C LYS A 75 -1.03 10.31 28.90
N GLY A 76 -0.53 11.30 29.63
CA GLY A 76 0.73 11.95 29.26
C GLY A 76 1.93 11.04 29.54
N VAL A 77 2.99 11.21 28.75
CA VAL A 77 4.24 10.45 28.93
C VAL A 77 4.87 10.78 30.30
N ASN A 78 5.46 9.78 30.97
CA ASN A 78 6.09 9.93 32.29
C ASN A 78 5.17 10.51 33.39
N ASN A 79 3.87 10.19 33.34
CA ASN A 79 2.83 10.72 34.26
C ASN A 79 2.69 12.25 34.24
N SER A 80 3.08 12.89 33.14
CA SER A 80 2.80 14.31 32.92
C SER A 80 1.33 14.54 32.53
N ASN A 81 0.86 15.77 32.69
CA ASN A 81 -0.44 16.16 32.14
C ASN A 81 -0.34 16.30 30.61
N ILE A 82 -1.40 15.91 29.92
CA ILE A 82 -1.58 16.15 28.49
C ILE A 82 -2.01 17.61 28.34
N LYS A 83 -1.10 18.46 27.86
CA LYS A 83 -1.44 19.83 27.46
C LYS A 83 -1.72 19.86 25.95
N SER A 84 -2.93 20.29 25.61
CA SER A 84 -3.38 20.61 24.25
C SER A 84 -3.57 22.11 24.14
N GLN A 85 -2.99 22.72 23.11
CA GLN A 85 -3.17 24.13 22.78
C GLN A 85 -3.78 24.23 21.39
N ILE A 86 -4.84 25.04 21.27
CA ILE A 86 -5.49 25.38 20.01
C ILE A 86 -5.49 26.90 19.90
N ASP A 87 -4.81 27.42 18.89
CA ASP A 87 -4.80 28.84 18.53
C ASP A 87 -5.63 29.02 17.26
N LEU A 88 -6.70 29.81 17.36
CA LEU A 88 -7.63 30.10 16.27
C LEU A 88 -7.65 31.61 16.00
N ASP A 89 -7.13 32.03 14.87
CA ASP A 89 -7.22 33.42 14.40
C ASP A 89 -8.16 33.50 13.19
N VAL A 90 -9.02 34.51 13.19
CA VAL A 90 -9.86 34.86 12.04
C VAL A 90 -9.57 36.30 11.68
N ALA A 91 -9.04 36.55 10.49
CA ALA A 91 -8.63 37.89 10.08
C ALA A 91 -8.99 38.16 8.62
N GLY A 92 -9.14 39.44 8.28
CA GLY A 92 -9.28 39.86 6.89
C GLY A 92 -7.98 39.65 6.12
N THR A 93 -8.06 38.98 4.97
CA THR A 93 -6.99 38.88 3.98
C THR A 93 -7.37 39.68 2.73
N THR A 94 -6.49 39.74 1.73
CA THR A 94 -6.79 40.34 0.42
C THR A 94 -7.91 39.61 -0.34
N ASN A 95 -8.21 38.36 0.01
CA ASN A 95 -9.15 37.49 -0.69
C ASN A 95 -10.49 37.31 0.05
N GLY A 96 -10.60 37.76 1.30
CA GLY A 96 -11.77 37.60 2.17
C GLY A 96 -11.37 37.33 3.61
N ALA A 97 -12.29 36.83 4.44
CA ALA A 97 -11.95 36.38 5.79
C ALA A 97 -11.16 35.07 5.73
N GLY A 98 -9.95 35.03 6.27
CA GLY A 98 -9.11 33.84 6.40
C GLY A 98 -9.18 33.24 7.80
N ILE A 99 -8.81 31.97 7.90
CA ILE A 99 -8.74 31.22 9.16
C ILE A 99 -7.32 30.68 9.31
N ARG A 100 -6.69 30.93 10.47
CA ARG A 100 -5.50 30.22 10.93
C ARG A 100 -5.88 29.38 12.13
N LEU A 101 -5.58 28.08 12.06
CA LEU A 101 -5.79 27.10 13.12
C LEU A 101 -4.47 26.38 13.38
N GLU A 102 -3.90 26.59 14.56
CA GLU A 102 -2.70 25.91 15.02
C GLU A 102 -3.04 25.06 16.24
N THR A 103 -2.67 23.79 16.22
CA THR A 103 -2.95 22.83 17.30
C THR A 103 -1.69 22.08 17.65
N THR A 104 -1.34 22.10 18.94
CA THR A 104 -0.22 21.31 19.47
C THR A 104 -0.69 20.47 20.67
N ILE A 105 -0.36 19.19 20.67
CA ILE A 105 -0.69 18.25 21.75
C ILE A 105 0.60 17.65 22.29
N SER A 106 0.80 17.72 23.61
CA SER A 106 1.96 17.15 24.29
C SER A 106 2.10 15.65 24.04
N PRO A 107 3.32 15.08 24.13
CA PRO A 107 3.53 13.64 24.01
C PRO A 107 2.57 12.83 24.91
N PHE A 108 1.94 11.80 24.35
CA PHE A 108 0.92 11.01 25.03
C PHE A 108 0.99 9.52 24.67
N GLU A 109 0.37 8.70 25.50
CA GLU A 109 0.07 7.30 25.23
C GLU A 109 -1.44 7.08 25.29
N ALA A 110 -2.02 6.63 24.18
CA ALA A 110 -3.41 6.24 24.04
C ALA A 110 -3.49 4.73 23.88
N THR A 111 -4.18 4.05 24.80
CA THR A 111 -4.43 2.60 24.76
C THR A 111 -5.92 2.35 24.52
N ILE A 112 -6.23 1.42 23.63
CA ILE A 112 -7.57 0.91 23.37
C ILE A 112 -7.55 -0.58 23.70
N GLN A 113 -8.26 -0.96 24.77
CA GLN A 113 -8.24 -2.34 25.25
C GLN A 113 -8.84 -3.33 24.24
N ASN A 114 -9.90 -2.94 23.53
CA ASN A 114 -10.49 -3.79 22.50
C ASN A 114 -10.99 -2.96 21.31
N VAL A 115 -10.56 -3.35 20.11
CA VAL A 115 -11.20 -2.98 18.85
C VAL A 115 -12.31 -4.00 18.59
N MET A 116 -13.56 -3.57 18.67
CA MET A 116 -14.73 -4.42 18.67
C MET A 116 -15.49 -4.33 17.34
N LEU A 117 -15.91 -5.47 16.80
CA LEU A 117 -16.89 -5.56 15.74
C LEU A 117 -18.19 -6.15 16.32
N CYS A 118 -19.30 -5.40 16.25
CA CYS A 118 -20.53 -5.79 16.94
C CYS A 118 -21.82 -5.28 16.30
N THR A 119 -22.89 -6.09 16.38
CA THR A 119 -24.28 -5.72 16.04
C THR A 119 -24.99 -5.07 17.23
N VAL A 120 -24.59 -5.44 18.46
CA VAL A 120 -25.03 -4.85 19.74
C VAL A 120 -23.81 -4.72 20.66
N CYS A 121 -23.34 -3.50 20.88
CA CYS A 121 -22.07 -3.27 21.59
C CYS A 121 -22.24 -2.95 23.09
N THR A 122 -23.28 -3.48 23.74
CA THR A 122 -23.48 -3.31 25.19
C THR A 122 -22.50 -4.19 25.99
N VAL A 123 -21.93 -3.65 27.07
CA VAL A 123 -21.05 -4.39 27.99
C VAL A 123 -21.82 -5.58 28.59
N GLY A 124 -21.27 -6.81 28.50
CA GLY A 124 -21.88 -8.03 29.04
C GLY A 124 -22.67 -8.91 28.07
N ALA A 125 -22.99 -8.44 26.85
CA ALA A 125 -23.58 -9.30 25.82
C ALA A 125 -22.56 -10.36 25.31
N THR A 126 -23.04 -11.58 24.98
CA THR A 126 -22.23 -12.74 24.55
C THR A 126 -22.67 -13.24 23.18
N GLY A 127 -21.75 -13.76 22.35
CA GLY A 127 -22.06 -14.44 21.08
C GLY A 127 -21.42 -13.78 19.84
N ALA A 128 -21.84 -14.20 18.64
CA ALA A 128 -21.36 -13.68 17.35
C ALA A 128 -21.59 -12.16 17.15
N ASP A 129 -22.41 -11.58 18.02
CA ASP A 129 -22.73 -10.15 18.10
C ASP A 129 -21.59 -9.30 18.65
N ARG A 130 -20.50 -9.90 19.18
CA ARG A 130 -19.31 -9.19 19.67
C ARG A 130 -18.02 -9.95 19.37
N GLN A 131 -17.17 -9.33 18.56
CA GLN A 131 -15.86 -9.86 18.18
C GLN A 131 -14.77 -8.85 18.51
N SER A 132 -13.75 -9.26 19.25
CA SER A 132 -12.55 -8.45 19.46
C SER A 132 -11.54 -8.76 18.37
N LEU A 133 -11.06 -7.71 17.70
CA LEU A 133 -10.00 -7.79 16.69
C LEU A 133 -8.61 -7.66 17.34
N GLY A 134 -8.53 -7.42 18.66
CA GLY A 134 -7.30 -7.16 19.39
C GLY A 134 -7.35 -5.81 20.12
N SER A 135 -6.21 -5.38 20.64
CA SER A 135 -6.01 -4.08 21.28
C SER A 135 -5.13 -3.18 20.41
N LEU A 136 -5.30 -1.87 20.49
CA LEU A 136 -4.50 -0.88 19.76
C LEU A 136 -3.86 0.10 20.76
N MET A 137 -2.64 0.53 20.48
CA MET A 137 -1.96 1.58 21.23
C MET A 137 -1.32 2.58 20.26
N LEU A 138 -1.40 3.86 20.59
CA LEU A 138 -0.67 4.95 19.95
C LEU A 138 0.17 5.66 21.01
N ALA A 139 1.47 5.75 20.81
CA ALA A 139 2.38 6.49 21.68
C ALA A 139 3.16 7.52 20.86
N THR A 140 3.27 8.74 21.35
CA THR A 140 4.08 9.80 20.73
C THR A 140 5.25 10.17 21.64
N SER A 141 6.42 10.39 21.06
CA SER A 141 7.63 10.85 21.77
C SER A 141 7.86 12.36 21.60
N THR A 142 7.23 12.95 20.58
CA THR A 142 7.26 14.37 20.25
C THR A 142 5.84 14.94 20.27
N PRO A 143 5.66 16.26 20.42
CA PRO A 143 4.35 16.88 20.32
C PRO A 143 3.72 16.62 18.94
N LEU A 144 2.43 16.26 18.92
CA LEU A 144 1.63 16.24 17.70
C LEU A 144 1.29 17.68 17.32
N SER A 145 1.61 18.10 16.10
CA SER A 145 1.34 19.45 15.60
C SER A 145 0.52 19.43 14.31
N PHE A 146 -0.45 20.33 14.24
CA PHE A 146 -1.28 20.59 13.06
C PHE A 146 -1.41 22.10 12.87
N TYR A 147 -1.16 22.57 11.65
CA TYR A 147 -1.31 23.96 11.26
C TYR A 147 -2.10 24.04 9.96
N LEU A 148 -3.16 24.83 9.95
CA LEU A 148 -3.97 25.16 8.79
C LEU A 148 -4.09 26.68 8.67
N GLU A 149 -3.79 27.21 7.51
CA GLU A 149 -4.02 28.62 7.20
C GLU A 149 -4.77 28.74 5.87
N THR A 150 -5.80 29.57 5.84
CA THR A 150 -6.65 29.77 4.67
C THR A 150 -6.80 31.26 4.39
N THR A 151 -6.87 31.62 3.11
CA THR A 151 -7.00 33.03 2.72
C THR A 151 -8.46 33.47 2.51
N LYS A 152 -9.41 32.53 2.38
CA LYS A 152 -10.81 32.86 2.09
C LYS A 152 -11.76 31.73 2.53
N GLY A 153 -12.20 31.81 3.78
CA GLY A 153 -13.03 30.79 4.42
C GLY A 153 -12.30 29.45 4.56
N LEU A 154 -12.98 28.46 5.13
CA LEU A 154 -12.44 27.11 5.30
C LEU A 154 -12.41 26.32 3.98
N PHE A 155 -13.38 26.57 3.09
CA PHE A 155 -13.59 25.83 1.85
C PHE A 155 -13.70 26.78 0.65
N ASP A 156 -12.64 26.89 -0.15
CA ASP A 156 -12.64 27.64 -1.41
C ASP A 156 -11.68 26.98 -2.41
N LYS A 157 -12.21 26.62 -3.58
CA LYS A 157 -11.45 25.90 -4.62
C LYS A 157 -10.40 26.78 -5.33
N ASN A 158 -10.53 28.09 -5.21
CA ASN A 158 -9.74 29.06 -5.97
C ASN A 158 -8.73 29.83 -5.10
N SER A 159 -8.77 29.64 -3.79
CA SER A 159 -7.96 30.37 -2.82
C SER A 159 -7.01 29.42 -2.10
N LEU A 160 -5.78 29.87 -1.89
CA LEU A 160 -4.74 29.04 -1.31
C LEU A 160 -5.01 28.74 0.17
N SER A 161 -4.77 27.50 0.55
CA SER A 161 -4.65 27.00 1.91
C SER A 161 -3.26 26.40 2.13
N HIS A 162 -2.66 26.67 3.27
CA HIS A 162 -1.44 26.02 3.73
C HIS A 162 -1.79 25.00 4.82
N LEU A 163 -1.24 23.79 4.72
CA LEU A 163 -1.41 22.74 5.71
C LEU A 163 -0.05 22.13 6.07
N ASN A 164 0.23 22.05 7.36
CA ASN A 164 1.42 21.39 7.90
C ASN A 164 0.99 20.45 9.02
N PHE A 165 1.32 19.17 8.86
CA PHE A 165 0.99 18.12 9.82
C PHE A 165 2.26 17.37 10.22
N GLN A 166 2.45 17.23 11.53
CA GLN A 166 3.65 16.63 12.11
C GLN A 166 3.26 15.56 13.13
N LEU A 167 3.22 14.31 12.67
CA LEU A 167 3.29 13.14 13.53
C LEU A 167 4.68 12.54 13.39
N GLN A 168 5.53 12.70 14.41
CA GLN A 168 6.95 12.37 14.34
C GLN A 168 7.32 11.35 15.42
N ASN A 169 8.06 10.32 15.03
CA ASN A 169 8.58 9.27 15.90
C ASN A 169 7.49 8.64 16.80
N ALA A 170 6.30 8.41 16.21
CA ALA A 170 5.18 7.79 16.89
C ALA A 170 5.33 6.26 16.90
N SER A 171 4.64 5.57 17.80
CA SER A 171 4.53 4.11 17.79
C SER A 171 3.07 3.71 17.75
N ILE A 172 2.69 2.94 16.73
CA ILE A 172 1.33 2.39 16.61
C ILE A 172 1.44 0.88 16.79
N THR A 173 0.86 0.35 17.85
CA THR A 173 0.98 -1.05 18.24
C THR A 173 -0.37 -1.74 18.21
N HIS A 174 -0.49 -2.78 17.39
CA HIS A 174 -1.57 -3.73 17.48
C HIS A 174 -1.13 -4.92 18.34
N LYS A 175 -1.95 -5.30 19.33
CA LYS A 175 -1.66 -6.44 20.22
C LYS A 175 -2.76 -7.48 20.14
N LEU A 176 -2.33 -8.73 20.07
CA LEU A 176 -3.16 -9.92 20.04
C LEU A 176 -2.53 -10.96 20.96
N ASN A 177 -3.29 -11.45 21.92
CA ASN A 177 -2.77 -12.29 23.02
C ASN A 177 -1.60 -11.57 23.74
N ASP A 178 -0.49 -12.26 23.99
CA ASP A 178 0.70 -11.70 24.68
C ASP A 178 1.75 -11.10 23.74
N GLN A 179 1.42 -10.96 22.45
CA GLN A 179 2.36 -10.50 21.43
C GLN A 179 1.83 -9.26 20.71
N GLN A 180 2.73 -8.53 20.05
CA GLN A 180 2.39 -7.25 19.46
C GLN A 180 3.12 -7.01 18.13
N LEU A 181 2.47 -6.28 17.24
CA LEU A 181 3.00 -5.78 15.99
C LEU A 181 3.02 -4.26 16.08
N THR A 182 4.18 -3.65 15.89
CA THR A 182 4.37 -2.21 16.10
C THR A 182 4.90 -1.56 14.83
N LEU A 183 4.24 -0.49 14.39
CA LEU A 183 4.86 0.52 13.55
C LEU A 183 5.70 1.41 14.46
N LYS A 184 7.01 1.18 14.51
CA LYS A 184 7.95 1.87 15.39
C LYS A 184 8.48 3.12 14.67
N ASP A 185 8.63 4.22 15.40
CA ASP A 185 9.12 5.50 14.87
C ASP A 185 8.39 5.93 13.59
N PHE A 186 7.08 5.72 13.58
CA PHE A 186 6.17 6.12 12.52
C PHE A 186 6.15 7.64 12.38
N ASN A 187 6.44 8.07 11.16
CA ASN A 187 6.42 9.43 10.71
C ASN A 187 5.28 9.56 9.69
N PHE A 188 4.45 10.56 9.90
CA PHE A 188 3.55 11.10 8.90
C PHE A 188 3.69 12.62 8.96
N ASN A 189 4.76 13.10 8.33
CA ASN A 189 5.22 14.48 8.39
C ASN A 189 5.17 15.09 6.99
N PHE A 190 4.30 16.08 6.80
CA PHE A 190 4.19 16.77 5.52
C PHE A 190 3.74 18.23 5.68
N ALA A 191 4.17 19.05 4.73
CA ALA A 191 3.69 20.42 4.56
C ALA A 191 3.32 20.66 3.10
N ALA A 192 2.21 21.34 2.84
CA ALA A 192 1.72 21.58 1.49
C ALA A 192 0.98 22.92 1.39
N ASP A 193 1.17 23.58 0.25
CA ASP A 193 0.27 24.62 -0.24
C ASP A 193 -0.74 23.96 -1.19
N GLY A 194 -1.99 24.38 -1.16
CA GLY A 194 -3.02 23.79 -2.01
C GLY A 194 -4.39 24.41 -1.82
N TYR A 195 -5.43 23.61 -2.04
CA TYR A 195 -6.82 24.03 -2.05
C TYR A 195 -7.65 23.02 -1.24
N MET A 196 -8.55 23.54 -0.41
CA MET A 196 -9.50 22.75 0.37
C MET A 196 -10.91 23.19 -0.01
N TYR A 197 -11.77 22.26 -0.43
CA TYR A 197 -13.15 22.56 -0.83
C TYR A 197 -14.09 21.37 -0.68
N ILE A 198 -15.39 21.62 -0.83
CA ILE A 198 -16.44 20.59 -0.87
C ILE A 198 -16.85 20.37 -2.33
N ASP A 199 -16.80 19.12 -2.78
CA ASP A 199 -17.29 18.66 -4.07
C ASP A 199 -18.55 17.79 -3.91
N PRO A 200 -19.57 17.92 -4.79
CA PRO A 200 -20.80 17.13 -4.68
C PRO A 200 -20.61 15.61 -4.81
N LYS A 201 -19.55 15.16 -5.48
CA LYS A 201 -19.24 13.72 -5.67
C LYS A 201 -18.12 13.27 -4.74
N GLU A 202 -17.08 14.08 -4.61
CA GLU A 202 -15.88 13.69 -3.87
C GLU A 202 -15.95 14.03 -2.37
N GLY A 203 -16.91 14.87 -1.95
CA GLY A 203 -17.06 15.30 -0.56
C GLY A 203 -16.02 16.33 -0.18
N ILE A 204 -15.27 16.08 0.91
CA ILE A 204 -14.19 16.98 1.31
C ILE A 204 -12.97 16.66 0.47
N VAL A 205 -12.43 17.66 -0.24
CA VAL A 205 -11.26 17.52 -1.12
C VAL A 205 -10.12 18.41 -0.63
N LEU A 206 -8.93 17.82 -0.53
CA LEU A 206 -7.66 18.52 -0.38
C LEU A 206 -6.82 18.22 -1.62
N THR A 207 -6.32 19.25 -2.31
CA THR A 207 -5.53 19.07 -3.53
C THR A 207 -4.45 20.14 -3.66
N THR A 208 -3.29 19.80 -4.21
CA THR A 208 -2.25 20.80 -4.54
C THR A 208 -2.48 21.48 -5.88
N LYS A 209 -3.50 21.07 -6.64
CA LYS A 209 -3.84 21.61 -7.97
C LYS A 209 -5.32 21.92 -8.12
N ASN A 210 -5.61 23.11 -8.66
CA ASN A 210 -6.97 23.58 -8.97
C ASN A 210 -7.25 23.72 -10.49
N GLY A 211 -6.31 23.29 -11.34
CA GLY A 211 -6.40 23.39 -12.81
C GLY A 211 -5.64 24.59 -13.41
N ASN A 212 -5.33 25.62 -12.62
CA ASN A 212 -4.60 26.82 -13.09
C ASN A 212 -3.20 26.96 -12.48
N SER A 213 -3.00 26.44 -11.27
CA SER A 213 -1.73 26.48 -10.56
C SER A 213 -1.49 25.17 -9.83
N ASP A 214 -0.21 24.82 -9.70
CA ASP A 214 0.27 23.58 -9.10
C ASP A 214 1.22 23.89 -7.95
N HIS A 215 1.16 23.07 -6.92
CA HIS A 215 1.92 23.17 -5.68
C HIS A 215 2.43 21.79 -5.30
N VAL A 216 3.37 21.75 -4.37
CA VAL A 216 4.00 20.51 -3.92
C VAL A 216 3.64 20.19 -2.47
N ILE A 217 3.59 18.90 -2.18
CA ILE A 217 3.62 18.35 -0.82
C ILE A 217 5.07 18.03 -0.49
N ASN A 218 5.62 18.63 0.55
CA ASN A 218 6.96 18.31 1.03
C ASN A 218 6.87 17.25 2.13
N LEU A 219 7.39 16.04 1.86
CA LEU A 219 7.61 14.99 2.84
C LEU A 219 8.96 15.21 3.54
N GLY A 220 8.97 16.16 4.48
CA GLY A 220 10.17 16.54 5.21
C GLY A 220 10.68 15.41 6.08
N ARG A 221 11.99 15.09 5.98
CA ARG A 221 12.63 14.08 6.83
C ARG A 221 12.57 14.48 8.30
N VAL A 222 12.46 13.50 9.17
CA VAL A 222 12.31 13.68 10.63
C VAL A 222 13.61 13.32 11.33
N SER A 223 14.02 14.11 12.32
CA SER A 223 15.22 13.79 13.11
C SER A 223 15.05 12.47 13.84
N ASP A 224 16.03 11.59 13.69
CA ASP A 224 16.13 10.36 14.47
C ASP A 224 16.72 10.68 15.84
N THR A 225 15.94 10.43 16.88
CA THR A 225 16.37 10.64 18.27
C THR A 225 16.71 9.34 18.97
N THR A 226 16.69 8.21 18.25
CA THR A 226 16.82 6.86 18.81
C THR A 226 18.00 6.12 18.19
N ALA A 227 19.04 5.86 19.00
CA ALA A 227 20.22 5.10 18.60
C ALA A 227 20.95 5.66 17.35
N VAL A 228 21.43 6.91 17.45
CA VAL A 228 22.23 7.55 16.38
C VAL A 228 23.73 7.34 16.60
N HIS A 229 24.45 6.92 15.55
CA HIS A 229 25.90 6.78 15.56
C HIS A 229 26.60 8.14 15.78
N ALA A 230 27.66 8.15 16.59
CA ALA A 230 28.36 9.38 16.98
C ALA A 230 28.94 10.22 15.82
N SER A 231 29.14 9.60 14.64
CA SER A 231 29.61 10.30 13.44
C SER A 231 28.51 10.99 12.63
N ARG A 232 27.23 10.79 12.96
CA ARG A 232 26.09 11.41 12.25
C ARG A 232 25.62 12.63 13.02
N THR A 233 25.42 13.75 12.32
CA THR A 233 24.91 15.00 12.90
C THR A 233 23.95 15.69 11.94
N GLY A 234 23.00 16.46 12.48
CA GLY A 234 22.03 17.21 11.68
C GLY A 234 21.29 16.33 10.66
N ASP A 235 21.35 16.73 9.39
CA ASP A 235 20.61 16.12 8.27
C ASP A 235 20.98 14.65 8.00
N ASP A 236 22.15 14.19 8.48
CA ASP A 236 22.61 12.81 8.32
C ASP A 236 22.00 11.83 9.35
N ALA A 237 21.28 12.34 10.35
CA ALA A 237 20.60 11.55 11.39
C ALA A 237 19.08 11.70 11.28
N THR A 238 18.52 11.34 10.11
CA THR A 238 17.10 11.53 9.79
C THR A 238 16.43 10.30 9.22
N ASN A 239 15.16 10.11 9.58
CA ASN A 239 14.25 9.11 9.04
C ASN A 239 13.34 9.73 7.96
N PRO A 240 12.76 8.91 7.07
CA PRO A 240 11.85 9.42 6.04
C PRO A 240 10.66 10.17 6.62
N GLY A 241 10.16 11.19 5.90
CA GLY A 241 9.00 11.99 6.31
C GLY A 241 7.70 11.19 6.41
N VAL A 242 7.57 10.16 5.57
CA VAL A 242 6.58 9.09 5.74
C VAL A 242 7.31 7.77 5.77
N ASN A 243 7.11 6.96 6.81
CA ASN A 243 7.73 5.64 6.92
C ASN A 243 6.78 4.59 7.50
N ILE A 244 7.13 3.33 7.25
CA ILE A 244 6.54 2.16 7.88
C ILE A 244 7.74 1.35 8.35
N ASP A 245 7.97 1.28 9.66
CA ASP A 245 8.98 0.41 10.24
C ASP A 245 8.28 -0.62 11.15
N LEU A 246 8.20 -1.85 10.66
CA LEU A 246 7.41 -2.91 11.28
C LEU A 246 8.28 -3.76 12.20
N ARG A 247 7.84 -3.84 13.47
CA ARG A 247 8.49 -4.57 14.55
C ARG A 247 7.55 -5.55 15.23
N TYR A 248 8.11 -6.58 15.84
CA TYR A 248 7.32 -7.67 16.41
C TYR A 248 7.76 -8.09 17.81
N GLY A 249 6.76 -8.45 18.62
CA GLY A 249 6.92 -8.87 20.00
C GLY A 249 7.21 -7.71 20.94
N THR A 250 7.21 -8.01 22.24
CA THR A 250 7.56 -7.05 23.29
C THR A 250 9.00 -6.57 23.19
N GLU A 251 9.87 -7.36 22.56
CA GLU A 251 11.28 -7.06 22.29
C GLU A 251 11.50 -6.22 21.02
N GLN A 252 10.44 -5.87 20.27
CA GLN A 252 10.51 -5.03 19.06
C GLN A 252 11.47 -5.58 17.97
N LYS A 253 11.40 -6.88 17.71
CA LYS A 253 12.20 -7.59 16.70
C LYS A 253 11.90 -7.11 15.28
N ASN A 254 12.83 -7.32 14.36
CA ASN A 254 12.94 -6.59 13.10
C ASN A 254 12.24 -7.30 11.95
N ILE A 255 11.23 -6.68 11.32
CA ILE A 255 10.57 -7.27 10.13
C ILE A 255 11.02 -6.58 8.85
N ILE A 256 10.61 -5.34 8.64
CA ILE A 256 10.83 -4.61 7.39
C ILE A 256 10.65 -3.11 7.61
N ARG A 257 11.35 -2.29 6.82
CA ARG A 257 11.07 -0.86 6.71
C ARG A 257 10.77 -0.43 5.27
N MET A 258 9.92 0.58 5.16
CA MET A 258 9.60 1.31 3.93
C MET A 258 9.55 2.81 4.23
N GLY A 259 9.84 3.67 3.27
CA GLY A 259 9.67 5.10 3.47
C GLY A 259 9.67 5.94 2.19
N ALA A 260 9.20 7.17 2.32
CA ALA A 260 9.17 8.17 1.26
C ALA A 260 9.63 9.53 1.80
N SER A 261 10.31 10.32 0.97
CA SER A 261 10.77 11.67 1.31
C SER A 261 10.86 12.55 0.07
N GLY A 262 10.93 13.86 0.27
CA GLY A 262 11.03 14.85 -0.81
C GLY A 262 9.68 15.40 -1.26
N SER A 263 9.67 16.11 -2.39
CA SER A 263 8.48 16.80 -2.88
C SER A 263 7.61 15.88 -3.74
N LEU A 264 6.29 15.90 -3.53
CA LEU A 264 5.27 15.29 -4.38
C LEU A 264 4.50 16.39 -5.11
N ALA A 265 4.10 16.15 -6.36
CA ALA A 265 3.25 17.05 -7.14
C ALA A 265 1.84 16.46 -7.29
N ASN A 266 0.87 17.27 -7.76
CA ASN A 266 -0.49 16.82 -8.06
C ASN A 266 -1.14 15.96 -6.95
N GLY A 267 -0.86 16.30 -5.69
CA GLY A 267 -1.35 15.57 -4.54
C GLY A 267 -2.83 15.82 -4.35
N LYS A 268 -3.63 14.77 -4.12
CA LYS A 268 -5.06 14.87 -3.86
C LYS A 268 -5.49 13.82 -2.84
N ILE A 269 -6.34 14.23 -1.90
CA ILE A 269 -7.09 13.35 -1.01
C ILE A 269 -8.54 13.80 -1.03
N PHE A 270 -9.47 12.85 -1.10
CA PHE A 270 -10.89 13.14 -0.91
C PHE A 270 -11.54 12.15 0.06
N VAL A 271 -12.61 12.58 0.74
CA VAL A 271 -13.40 11.74 1.64
C VAL A 271 -14.90 12.06 1.52
N ASN A 272 -15.72 11.02 1.37
CA ASN A 272 -17.18 11.07 1.38
C ASN A 272 -17.78 9.74 1.87
N SER A 273 -19.10 9.57 1.71
CA SER A 273 -19.84 8.36 2.07
C SER A 273 -20.52 7.67 0.88
N ASP A 274 -20.16 8.02 -0.36
CA ASP A 274 -20.71 7.40 -1.57
C ASP A 274 -20.15 5.97 -1.71
N GLN A 275 -21.03 4.97 -1.61
CA GLN A 275 -20.67 3.56 -1.72
C GLN A 275 -21.06 2.95 -3.08
N THR A 276 -21.59 3.73 -4.02
CA THR A 276 -22.12 3.21 -5.30
C THR A 276 -21.08 2.49 -6.16
N GLY A 277 -19.80 2.80 -5.99
CA GLY A 277 -18.69 2.18 -6.71
C GLY A 277 -18.13 0.90 -6.08
N ILE A 278 -18.53 0.51 -4.86
CA ILE A 278 -17.91 -0.62 -4.14
C ILE A 278 -18.05 -1.95 -4.89
N SER A 279 -19.16 -2.17 -5.61
CA SER A 279 -19.42 -3.36 -6.41
C SER A 279 -18.92 -3.25 -7.86
N ASN A 280 -18.39 -2.10 -8.27
CA ASN A 280 -18.04 -1.81 -9.66
C ASN A 280 -16.54 -2.04 -9.87
N PHE A 281 -16.21 -3.15 -10.52
CA PHE A 281 -14.83 -3.47 -10.85
C PHE A 281 -14.50 -2.94 -12.25
N ASN A 282 -13.39 -2.21 -12.34
CA ASN A 282 -12.78 -1.89 -13.61
C ASN A 282 -11.86 -3.06 -13.97
N VAL A 283 -12.11 -3.75 -15.09
CA VAL A 283 -11.18 -4.75 -15.65
C VAL A 283 -10.93 -4.41 -17.12
N THR A 284 -9.67 -4.50 -17.55
CA THR A 284 -9.21 -3.89 -18.81
C THR A 284 -9.84 -4.53 -20.06
N ASP A 285 -10.27 -5.79 -20.00
CA ASP A 285 -10.82 -6.55 -21.14
C ASP A 285 -12.36 -6.65 -21.20
N ALA A 286 -13.10 -6.00 -20.29
CA ALA A 286 -14.57 -5.97 -20.32
C ALA A 286 -15.16 -5.01 -21.38
N ASN A 287 -14.43 -4.69 -22.46
CA ASN A 287 -14.82 -3.68 -23.48
C ASN A 287 -15.27 -2.34 -22.87
N GLY A 288 -14.70 -1.95 -21.73
CA GLY A 288 -15.05 -0.72 -21.02
C GLY A 288 -16.36 -0.76 -20.21
N VAL A 289 -17.05 -1.91 -20.13
CA VAL A 289 -18.26 -2.06 -19.31
C VAL A 289 -17.88 -2.44 -17.88
N ALA A 290 -18.25 -1.61 -16.90
CA ALA A 290 -18.13 -1.98 -15.49
C ALA A 290 -19.02 -3.19 -15.21
N VAL A 291 -18.44 -4.24 -14.62
CA VAL A 291 -19.19 -5.44 -14.22
C VAL A 291 -19.56 -5.29 -12.76
N THR A 292 -20.86 -5.32 -12.46
CA THR A 292 -21.37 -5.22 -11.10
C THR A 292 -21.30 -6.58 -10.40
N ALA A 293 -20.56 -6.64 -9.30
CA ALA A 293 -20.44 -7.82 -8.44
C ALA A 293 -21.59 -7.88 -7.42
N LYS A 294 -22.05 -9.09 -7.08
CA LYS A 294 -23.05 -9.33 -6.02
C LYS A 294 -22.44 -9.45 -4.62
N GLY A 295 -23.27 -9.31 -3.58
CA GLY A 295 -22.89 -9.46 -2.17
C GLY A 295 -22.63 -8.14 -1.44
N TYR A 296 -22.71 -7.01 -2.15
CA TYR A 296 -22.48 -5.65 -1.63
C TYR A 296 -23.78 -4.90 -1.31
N GLU A 297 -24.94 -5.54 -1.44
CA GLU A 297 -26.26 -4.90 -1.34
C GLU A 297 -26.53 -4.30 0.05
N LYS A 298 -25.72 -4.66 1.05
CA LYS A 298 -25.77 -4.15 2.43
C LYS A 298 -24.68 -3.12 2.75
N ALA A 299 -23.79 -2.79 1.81
CA ALA A 299 -22.69 -1.85 1.99
C ALA A 299 -23.12 -0.40 1.66
N ASN A 300 -24.31 0.01 2.10
CA ASN A 300 -24.90 1.30 1.70
C ASN A 300 -24.36 2.49 2.49
N THR A 301 -23.70 2.27 3.63
CA THR A 301 -22.97 3.31 4.37
C THR A 301 -21.53 2.87 4.61
N GLY A 302 -20.63 3.84 4.81
CA GLY A 302 -19.20 3.57 4.82
C GLY A 302 -18.39 4.85 4.70
N ILE A 303 -17.07 4.71 4.72
CA ILE A 303 -16.14 5.77 4.33
C ILE A 303 -15.64 5.43 2.93
N HIS A 304 -15.74 6.38 2.02
CA HIS A 304 -15.13 6.31 0.70
C HIS A 304 -14.06 7.40 0.60
N THR A 305 -12.86 7.01 0.22
CA THR A 305 -11.72 7.92 0.09
C THR A 305 -10.83 7.51 -1.07
N GLY A 306 -10.10 8.48 -1.61
CA GLY A 306 -9.04 8.24 -2.58
C GLY A 306 -7.87 9.15 -2.30
N LEU A 307 -6.67 8.68 -2.65
CA LEU A 307 -5.41 9.38 -2.51
C LEU A 307 -4.59 9.21 -3.79
N SER A 308 -4.09 10.31 -4.34
CA SER A 308 -3.18 10.27 -5.47
C SER A 308 -2.07 11.31 -5.31
N ALA A 309 -0.88 11.00 -5.81
CA ALA A 309 0.24 11.94 -5.87
C ALA A 309 1.23 11.54 -6.96
N GLU A 310 1.98 12.51 -7.45
CA GLU A 310 3.04 12.33 -8.42
C GLU A 310 4.42 12.49 -7.77
N PHE A 311 5.33 11.60 -8.12
CA PHE A 311 6.70 11.61 -7.64
C PHE A 311 7.56 12.55 -8.48
N THR A 312 8.08 13.60 -7.87
CA THR A 312 8.93 14.56 -8.58
C THR A 312 10.30 13.98 -8.86
N LYS A 313 10.88 14.35 -10.01
CA LYS A 313 12.25 14.04 -10.40
C LYS A 313 13.15 15.27 -10.27
N ASP A 314 14.46 15.05 -10.20
CA ASP A 314 15.44 16.14 -10.20
C ASP A 314 15.23 17.04 -11.42
N GLY A 315 15.26 18.36 -11.20
CA GLY A 315 15.00 19.35 -12.25
C GLY A 315 13.51 19.57 -12.57
N ASN A 316 12.58 18.97 -11.84
CA ASN A 316 11.17 19.35 -11.92
C ASN A 316 11.01 20.82 -11.48
N SER A 317 10.32 21.63 -12.29
CA SER A 317 10.14 23.07 -12.09
C SER A 317 9.36 23.45 -10.84
N LEU A 318 8.63 22.51 -10.23
CA LEU A 318 7.84 22.73 -9.02
C LEU A 318 8.69 22.60 -7.74
N ILE A 319 9.88 22.00 -7.81
CA ILE A 319 10.78 21.85 -6.67
C ILE A 319 11.41 23.23 -6.36
N LYS A 320 11.14 23.75 -5.16
CA LYS A 320 11.68 25.05 -4.71
C LYS A 320 13.12 24.90 -4.19
N ALA A 321 13.82 26.02 -4.04
CA ALA A 321 15.17 26.03 -3.45
C ALA A 321 15.14 25.46 -2.01
N GLY A 322 15.94 24.43 -1.74
CA GLY A 322 15.99 23.71 -0.46
C GLY A 322 15.13 22.45 -0.39
N GLU A 323 14.25 22.22 -1.37
CA GLU A 323 13.50 20.98 -1.51
C GLU A 323 14.25 19.95 -2.35
N LYS A 324 13.86 18.67 -2.24
CA LYS A 324 14.48 17.55 -2.96
C LYS A 324 13.44 16.76 -3.75
N ALA A 325 13.86 16.15 -4.85
CA ALA A 325 13.04 15.20 -5.59
C ALA A 325 12.63 14.01 -4.71
N THR A 326 11.58 13.29 -5.11
CA THR A 326 11.08 12.17 -4.33
C THR A 326 12.09 11.02 -4.28
N THR A 327 12.29 10.45 -3.09
CA THR A 327 12.98 9.17 -2.90
C THR A 327 12.08 8.18 -2.17
N LEU A 328 12.28 6.90 -2.46
CA LEU A 328 11.61 5.78 -1.80
C LEU A 328 12.64 4.86 -1.15
N GLU A 329 12.37 4.37 0.04
CA GLU A 329 13.27 3.47 0.79
C GLU A 329 12.58 2.12 1.03
N LEU A 330 13.33 1.02 0.90
CA LEU A 330 12.87 -0.33 1.23
C LEU A 330 14.03 -1.17 1.77
N GLY A 331 13.83 -1.88 2.88
CA GLY A 331 14.80 -2.87 3.30
C GLY A 331 14.67 -3.34 4.74
N GLY A 332 15.83 -3.71 5.29
CA GLY A 332 15.95 -4.20 6.65
C GLY A 332 15.79 -3.09 7.66
N THR A 333 15.41 -3.46 8.86
CA THR A 333 15.15 -2.53 9.94
C THR A 333 15.89 -2.93 11.22
N GLY A 334 16.07 -1.99 12.15
CA GLY A 334 16.77 -2.17 13.43
C GLY A 334 18.21 -1.75 13.39
N ASN A 335 18.88 -1.90 14.54
CA ASN A 335 20.26 -1.48 14.68
C ASN A 335 21.16 -2.39 13.84
N GLY A 336 22.12 -1.78 13.16
CA GLY A 336 23.12 -2.49 12.36
C GLY A 336 22.61 -3.00 11.01
N ASN A 337 21.58 -2.40 10.42
CA ASN A 337 20.93 -2.87 9.20
C ASN A 337 21.04 -1.90 8.02
N TYR A 338 20.71 -2.39 6.83
CA TYR A 338 20.76 -1.66 5.57
C TYR A 338 19.43 -1.69 4.83
N ALA A 339 19.22 -0.67 4.00
CA ALA A 339 18.11 -0.62 3.05
C ALA A 339 18.58 -0.08 1.71
N ILE A 340 17.68 -0.06 0.73
CA ILE A 340 17.92 0.53 -0.58
C ILE A 340 17.06 1.78 -0.69
N GLU A 341 17.68 2.89 -1.09
CA GLU A 341 17.00 4.12 -1.51
C GLU A 341 16.91 4.14 -3.04
N PHE A 342 15.69 4.31 -3.56
CA PHE A 342 15.35 4.47 -4.96
C PHE A 342 15.08 5.94 -5.28
N SER A 343 15.54 6.38 -6.45
CA SER A 343 15.45 7.76 -6.90
C SER A 343 15.40 7.83 -8.43
N ASN A 344 15.20 9.04 -8.96
CA ASN A 344 14.95 9.27 -10.39
C ASN A 344 13.78 8.40 -10.89
N LEU A 345 12.64 8.55 -10.22
CA LEU A 345 11.41 7.81 -10.51
C LEU A 345 10.80 8.36 -11.81
N SER A 346 10.53 7.47 -12.75
CA SER A 346 9.94 7.82 -14.05
C SER A 346 8.70 6.97 -14.34
N PRO A 347 7.78 7.43 -15.20
CA PRO A 347 6.75 6.56 -15.77
C PRO A 347 7.39 5.48 -16.66
N LEU A 348 6.57 4.55 -17.14
CA LEU A 348 6.97 3.46 -18.05
C LEU A 348 7.57 4.00 -19.36
N ASN A 349 6.89 4.97 -19.96
CA ASN A 349 7.25 5.55 -21.26
C ASN A 349 8.23 6.72 -21.10
N ILE A 350 9.37 6.64 -21.79
CA ILE A 350 10.34 7.74 -21.87
C ILE A 350 9.87 8.84 -22.84
N ARG A 351 9.13 8.46 -23.88
CA ARG A 351 8.56 9.34 -24.92
C ARG A 351 7.08 9.04 -25.11
N THR A 352 6.30 10.06 -25.48
CA THR A 352 4.86 9.93 -25.74
C THR A 352 4.53 9.68 -27.21
N SER A 353 5.54 9.75 -28.10
CA SER A 353 5.41 9.41 -29.51
C SER A 353 6.67 8.69 -30.03
N ASN A 354 6.61 8.17 -31.25
CA ASN A 354 7.77 7.59 -31.94
C ASN A 354 8.71 8.66 -32.53
N ASP A 355 8.46 9.96 -32.27
CA ASP A 355 9.39 11.05 -32.59
C ASP A 355 10.48 11.13 -31.52
N PRO A 356 11.78 11.03 -31.88
CA PRO A 356 12.87 11.08 -30.92
C PRO A 356 12.95 12.39 -30.13
N SER A 357 12.30 13.48 -30.55
CA SER A 357 12.32 14.78 -29.88
C SER A 357 11.24 14.97 -28.80
N VAL A 358 10.24 14.08 -28.72
CA VAL A 358 9.05 14.28 -27.86
C VAL A 358 9.15 13.45 -26.58
N LEU A 359 9.79 14.03 -25.56
CA LEU A 359 9.96 13.40 -24.24
C LEU A 359 8.65 13.35 -23.45
N ASN A 360 8.52 12.33 -22.60
CA ASN A 360 7.49 12.29 -21.58
C ASN A 360 7.86 13.23 -20.42
N THR A 361 7.01 14.22 -20.19
CA THR A 361 7.15 15.20 -19.11
C THR A 361 6.34 14.84 -17.87
N GLN A 362 5.52 13.78 -17.93
CA GLN A 362 4.75 13.30 -16.79
C GLN A 362 5.68 12.69 -15.74
N ASN A 363 5.28 12.82 -14.48
CA ASN A 363 5.93 12.18 -13.35
C ASN A 363 5.46 10.72 -13.23
N ALA A 364 6.24 9.91 -12.53
CA ALA A 364 5.72 8.66 -11.96
C ALA A 364 4.65 8.98 -10.91
N TYR A 365 3.75 8.05 -10.62
CA TYR A 365 2.64 8.34 -9.71
C TYR A 365 2.17 7.15 -8.88
N LEU A 366 1.43 7.47 -7.82
CA LEU A 366 0.59 6.59 -7.03
C LEU A 366 -0.83 7.15 -7.06
N ASP A 367 -1.81 6.31 -7.38
CA ASP A 367 -3.24 6.58 -7.25
C ASP A 367 -3.87 5.35 -6.56
N LEU A 368 -4.40 5.52 -5.35
CA LEU A 368 -5.06 4.43 -4.62
C LEU A 368 -6.40 4.01 -5.23
N GLY A 369 -6.88 4.74 -6.24
CA GLY A 369 -8.22 4.55 -6.77
C GLY A 369 -9.27 4.91 -5.74
N ASP A 370 -10.36 4.15 -5.74
CA ASP A 370 -11.41 4.28 -4.73
C ASP A 370 -11.17 3.26 -3.61
N VAL A 371 -11.05 3.75 -2.39
CA VAL A 371 -10.91 2.96 -1.16
C VAL A 371 -12.19 3.07 -0.34
N TYR A 372 -12.82 1.93 -0.09
CA TYR A 372 -14.04 1.82 0.71
C TYR A 372 -13.73 1.12 2.03
N LEU A 373 -14.20 1.69 3.12
CA LEU A 373 -14.17 1.11 4.45
C LEU A 373 -15.61 0.91 4.91
N ASN A 374 -15.96 -0.32 5.30
CA ASN A 374 -17.32 -0.67 5.74
C ASN A 374 -17.27 -1.70 6.87
N THR A 375 -18.40 -1.92 7.52
CA THR A 375 -18.63 -3.10 8.35
C THR A 375 -19.84 -3.85 7.83
N MET A 376 -19.71 -5.17 7.65
CA MET A 376 -20.70 -5.96 6.93
C MET A 376 -20.94 -7.32 7.58
N GLN A 377 -22.07 -7.93 7.20
CA GLN A 377 -22.36 -9.34 7.43
C GLN A 377 -22.70 -10.02 6.11
N ALA A 378 -21.84 -10.96 5.70
CA ALA A 378 -22.03 -11.74 4.47
C ALA A 378 -21.35 -13.11 4.58
N ALA A 379 -21.82 -14.09 3.79
CA ALA A 379 -21.14 -15.38 3.63
C ALA A 379 -20.08 -15.34 2.51
N SER A 380 -20.33 -14.49 1.49
CA SER A 380 -19.47 -14.33 0.32
C SER A 380 -19.63 -12.96 -0.29
N LEU A 381 -18.61 -12.52 -1.03
CA LEU A 381 -18.62 -11.38 -1.92
C LEU A 381 -18.19 -11.85 -3.31
N GLU A 382 -18.85 -11.40 -4.38
CA GLU A 382 -18.31 -11.63 -5.72
C GLU A 382 -17.10 -10.71 -5.96
N PHE A 383 -16.15 -11.23 -6.74
CA PHE A 383 -14.95 -10.52 -7.17
C PHE A 383 -14.79 -10.71 -8.68
N VAL A 384 -14.63 -9.62 -9.41
CA VAL A 384 -14.53 -9.64 -10.88
C VAL A 384 -13.07 -9.72 -11.29
N ILE A 385 -12.76 -10.59 -12.25
CA ILE A 385 -11.42 -10.74 -12.83
C ILE A 385 -11.41 -10.51 -14.34
N SER A 386 -10.23 -10.28 -14.91
CA SER A 386 -10.05 -10.20 -16.35
C SER A 386 -10.34 -11.53 -17.06
N LYS A 387 -10.70 -11.48 -18.34
CA LYS A 387 -10.87 -12.63 -19.23
C LYS A 387 -9.58 -13.46 -19.32
N LYS A 388 -8.42 -12.81 -19.29
CA LYS A 388 -7.12 -13.51 -19.23
C LYS A 388 -7.03 -14.36 -17.96
N LEU A 389 -7.33 -13.81 -16.79
CA LEU A 389 -7.35 -14.55 -15.53
C LEU A 389 -8.43 -15.64 -15.52
N GLN A 390 -9.59 -15.38 -16.12
CA GLN A 390 -10.63 -16.41 -16.28
C GLN A 390 -10.06 -17.65 -16.98
N ASN A 391 -9.29 -17.44 -18.06
CA ASN A 391 -8.67 -18.52 -18.83
C ASN A 391 -7.55 -19.23 -18.04
N VAL A 392 -6.72 -18.48 -17.30
CA VAL A 392 -5.66 -19.05 -16.44
C VAL A 392 -6.27 -19.91 -15.33
N LEU A 393 -7.37 -19.46 -14.73
CA LEU A 393 -8.05 -20.19 -13.66
C LEU A 393 -8.82 -21.41 -14.18
N GLY A 394 -9.27 -21.38 -15.44
CA GLY A 394 -10.23 -22.33 -15.99
C GLY A 394 -11.66 -22.05 -15.47
N ALA A 395 -11.97 -20.79 -15.15
CA ALA A 395 -13.26 -20.40 -14.61
C ALA A 395 -14.32 -20.21 -15.69
N THR A 396 -15.58 -20.52 -15.38
CA THR A 396 -16.71 -20.37 -16.32
C THR A 396 -17.24 -18.94 -16.40
N SER A 397 -16.90 -18.09 -15.43
CA SER A 397 -17.33 -16.69 -15.32
C SER A 397 -16.16 -15.79 -14.89
N GLN A 398 -16.23 -14.50 -15.23
CA GLN A 398 -15.36 -13.46 -14.67
C GLN A 398 -15.76 -13.06 -13.25
N ASN A 399 -17.02 -13.29 -12.84
CA ASN A 399 -17.47 -13.08 -11.48
C ASN A 399 -17.18 -14.34 -10.65
N LEU A 400 -16.20 -14.26 -9.77
CA LEU A 400 -15.83 -15.33 -8.86
C LEU A 400 -16.47 -15.11 -7.49
N THR A 401 -17.12 -16.14 -6.95
CA THR A 401 -17.62 -16.10 -5.57
C THR A 401 -16.48 -16.30 -4.59
N ASN A 402 -16.17 -15.28 -3.79
CA ASN A 402 -15.24 -15.39 -2.68
C ASN A 402 -15.99 -15.59 -1.36
N TYR A 403 -15.76 -16.72 -0.69
CA TYR A 403 -16.30 -16.97 0.64
C TYR A 403 -15.46 -16.30 1.73
N ILE A 404 -16.12 -15.64 2.68
CA ILE A 404 -15.46 -14.90 3.76
C ILE A 404 -14.73 -15.84 4.72
N ASN A 405 -15.28 -17.04 4.95
CA ASN A 405 -14.65 -18.06 5.79
C ASN A 405 -14.75 -19.44 5.11
N ALA A 406 -13.92 -20.38 5.59
CA ALA A 406 -13.86 -21.74 5.05
C ALA A 406 -15.16 -22.56 5.25
N THR A 407 -15.99 -22.20 6.25
CA THR A 407 -17.28 -22.87 6.50
C THR A 407 -18.41 -22.35 5.61
N LYS A 408 -18.16 -21.30 4.81
CA LYS A 408 -19.13 -20.67 3.90
C LYS A 408 -20.38 -20.14 4.61
N THR A 409 -20.23 -19.74 5.86
CA THR A 409 -21.32 -19.20 6.68
C THR A 409 -21.23 -17.67 6.76
N ALA A 410 -22.36 -17.01 6.99
CA ALA A 410 -22.38 -15.56 7.18
C ALA A 410 -21.53 -15.16 8.38
N GLN A 411 -20.65 -14.19 8.19
CA GLN A 411 -19.71 -13.68 9.20
C GLN A 411 -19.81 -12.17 9.24
N ASN A 412 -19.71 -11.59 10.44
CA ASN A 412 -19.49 -10.16 10.61
C ASN A 412 -18.00 -9.87 10.36
N PHE A 413 -17.69 -8.91 9.49
CA PHE A 413 -16.31 -8.46 9.25
C PHE A 413 -16.23 -6.95 9.01
N ALA A 414 -15.06 -6.38 9.30
CA ALA A 414 -14.66 -5.08 8.76
C ALA A 414 -14.12 -5.30 7.34
N LEU A 415 -14.59 -4.51 6.38
CA LEU A 415 -14.20 -4.61 4.97
C LEU A 415 -13.35 -3.41 4.57
N VAL A 416 -12.22 -3.70 3.92
CA VAL A 416 -11.45 -2.73 3.13
C VAL A 416 -11.51 -3.17 1.68
N SER A 417 -12.01 -2.31 0.80
CA SER A 417 -12.12 -2.56 -0.63
C SER A 417 -11.35 -1.50 -1.41
N ILE A 418 -10.55 -1.92 -2.38
CA ILE A 418 -9.79 -1.06 -3.29
C ILE A 418 -10.26 -1.30 -4.71
N ARG A 419 -10.52 -0.24 -5.47
CA ARG A 419 -10.91 -0.31 -6.89
C ARG A 419 -9.96 0.53 -7.75
N GLY A 420 -9.23 -0.14 -8.64
CA GLY A 420 -8.37 0.52 -9.63
C GLY A 420 -7.19 1.29 -9.04
N MET A 421 -6.48 0.70 -8.08
CA MET A 421 -5.21 1.27 -7.59
C MET A 421 -4.13 1.11 -8.65
N ASP A 422 -3.41 2.19 -8.91
CA ASP A 422 -2.26 2.27 -9.79
C ASP A 422 -1.03 2.79 -9.05
N PHE A 423 0.08 2.08 -9.19
CA PHE A 423 1.39 2.57 -8.82
C PHE A 423 2.27 2.46 -10.06
N GLN A 424 2.56 3.56 -10.74
CA GLN A 424 3.32 3.57 -11.98
C GLN A 424 4.63 4.32 -11.77
N ALA A 425 5.61 3.60 -11.23
CA ALA A 425 6.94 4.15 -10.98
C ALA A 425 8.05 3.14 -11.32
N ILE A 426 9.06 3.63 -12.04
CA ILE A 426 10.29 2.90 -12.35
C ILE A 426 11.47 3.71 -11.82
N ALA A 427 12.22 3.14 -10.88
CA ALA A 427 13.45 3.74 -10.39
C ALA A 427 14.60 3.47 -11.36
N ARG A 428 15.34 4.53 -11.73
CA ARG A 428 16.54 4.42 -12.58
C ARG A 428 17.83 4.35 -11.77
N LYS A 429 17.77 4.79 -10.52
CA LYS A 429 18.90 4.90 -9.62
C LYS A 429 18.56 4.32 -8.27
N ALA A 430 19.50 3.61 -7.70
CA ALA A 430 19.39 2.99 -6.39
C ALA A 430 20.73 3.04 -5.66
N ARG A 431 20.68 3.12 -4.34
CA ARG A 431 21.87 3.04 -3.49
C ARG A 431 21.55 2.36 -2.17
N PHE A 432 22.53 1.65 -1.62
CA PHE A 432 22.41 1.10 -0.28
C PHE A 432 22.64 2.19 0.76
N ILE A 433 21.76 2.26 1.75
CA ILE A 433 21.83 3.18 2.88
C ILE A 433 21.92 2.39 4.18
N SER A 434 22.71 2.88 5.12
CA SER A 434 22.76 2.33 6.49
C SER A 434 21.70 2.98 7.37
N ASP A 435 21.20 2.21 8.33
CA ASP A 435 20.41 2.77 9.43
C ASP A 435 21.26 3.75 10.28
N ASN A 436 20.58 4.59 11.06
CA ASN A 436 21.22 5.70 11.78
C ASN A 436 22.10 5.24 12.95
N SER A 437 22.00 3.99 13.42
CA SER A 437 22.88 3.42 14.46
C SER A 437 24.29 3.09 13.98
N MET A 438 24.52 3.10 12.67
CA MET A 438 25.83 2.91 12.06
C MET A 438 26.39 4.20 11.45
N ALA A 439 27.70 4.21 11.19
CA ALA A 439 28.29 5.22 10.33
C ALA A 439 27.55 5.29 8.98
N LYS A 440 27.50 6.49 8.39
CA LYS A 440 26.86 6.72 7.11
C LYS A 440 27.50 5.83 6.03
N ASN A 441 26.66 5.16 5.25
CA ASN A 441 27.12 4.41 4.10
C ASN A 441 27.29 5.36 2.91
N ASP A 442 28.51 5.81 2.68
CA ASP A 442 28.85 6.74 1.59
C ASP A 442 29.04 6.04 0.23
N THR A 443 28.36 4.91 0.00
CA THR A 443 28.39 4.24 -1.30
C THR A 443 27.80 5.16 -2.37
N VAL A 444 28.54 5.34 -3.47
CA VAL A 444 28.11 6.15 -4.62
C VAL A 444 26.79 5.61 -5.17
N GLN A 445 25.89 6.52 -5.57
CA GLN A 445 24.62 6.17 -6.18
C GLN A 445 24.84 5.33 -7.44
N GLY A 446 24.22 4.15 -7.50
CA GLY A 446 24.31 3.25 -8.65
C GLY A 446 23.43 3.69 -9.81
N THR A 447 23.80 3.28 -11.02
CA THR A 447 23.02 3.51 -12.25
C THR A 447 22.10 2.32 -12.57
N TRP A 448 21.52 1.73 -11.53
CA TRP A 448 20.56 0.63 -11.64
C TRP A 448 19.34 0.96 -10.77
N GLY A 449 18.22 0.30 -11.03
CA GLY A 449 17.04 0.44 -10.17
C GLY A 449 16.04 -0.68 -10.37
N LEU A 450 14.87 -0.53 -9.77
CA LEU A 450 13.77 -1.48 -9.87
C LEU A 450 12.52 -0.79 -10.44
N GLY A 451 11.86 -1.46 -11.37
CA GLY A 451 10.51 -1.15 -11.79
C GLY A 451 9.55 -2.15 -11.15
N LEU A 452 8.71 -1.67 -10.23
CA LEU A 452 7.65 -2.45 -9.60
C LEU A 452 6.27 -1.81 -9.86
N PRO A 453 5.92 -1.44 -11.11
CA PRO A 453 4.63 -0.84 -11.36
C PRO A 453 3.51 -1.86 -11.12
N ILE A 454 2.38 -1.38 -10.61
CA ILE A 454 1.14 -2.12 -10.36
C ILE A 454 0.02 -1.39 -11.09
N TYR A 455 -0.73 -2.12 -11.90
CA TYR A 455 -1.81 -1.58 -12.72
C TYR A 455 -3.15 -2.24 -12.38
N ASN A 456 -4.15 -1.39 -12.16
CA ASN A 456 -5.54 -1.71 -11.92
C ASN A 456 -5.73 -2.75 -10.80
N LEU A 457 -5.05 -2.53 -9.67
CA LEU A 457 -5.21 -3.39 -8.51
C LEU A 457 -6.60 -3.22 -7.92
N ASN A 458 -7.33 -4.33 -7.87
CA ASN A 458 -8.60 -4.43 -7.17
C ASN A 458 -8.39 -5.36 -5.97
N ALA A 459 -8.95 -5.02 -4.82
CA ALA A 459 -8.81 -5.85 -3.62
C ALA A 459 -10.02 -5.77 -2.70
N ASN A 460 -10.26 -6.85 -1.95
CA ASN A 460 -11.15 -6.92 -0.80
C ASN A 460 -10.41 -7.62 0.35
N LEU A 461 -10.39 -6.98 1.52
CA LEU A 461 -9.89 -7.54 2.76
C LEU A 461 -10.99 -7.49 3.81
N GLY A 462 -11.51 -8.65 4.18
CA GLY A 462 -12.40 -8.83 5.33
C GLY A 462 -11.60 -9.23 6.56
N LEU A 463 -11.81 -8.56 7.70
CA LEU A 463 -11.18 -8.85 8.99
C LEU A 463 -12.23 -9.14 10.06
N PHE A 464 -12.02 -10.21 10.82
CA PHE A 464 -12.95 -10.66 11.87
C PHE A 464 -12.22 -11.47 12.95
N GLN A 465 -12.88 -11.81 14.05
CA GLN A 465 -12.25 -12.67 15.07
C GLN A 465 -12.35 -14.14 14.65
N GLN A 466 -11.24 -14.88 14.74
CA GLN A 466 -11.25 -16.33 14.49
C GLN A 466 -10.28 -17.06 15.43
N SER A 467 -10.74 -18.11 16.10
CA SER A 467 -9.86 -18.96 16.90
C SER A 467 -9.03 -19.90 16.01
N TYR A 468 -7.83 -20.22 16.46
CA TYR A 468 -6.94 -21.17 15.78
C TYR A 468 -6.17 -22.01 16.80
N THR A 469 -5.67 -23.16 16.35
CA THR A 469 -4.83 -24.05 17.17
C THR A 469 -3.40 -24.03 16.65
N TYR A 470 -2.45 -23.75 17.53
CA TYR A 470 -1.01 -23.80 17.26
C TYR A 470 -0.32 -24.52 18.42
N GLN A 471 0.53 -25.52 18.10
CA GLN A 471 1.23 -26.36 19.10
C GLN A 471 0.30 -26.92 20.21
N ALA A 472 -0.90 -27.40 19.82
CA ALA A 472 -1.93 -27.94 20.71
C ALA A 472 -2.62 -26.93 21.66
N GLU A 473 -2.36 -25.62 21.52
CA GLU A 473 -3.08 -24.56 22.23
C GLU A 473 -4.08 -23.86 21.31
N THR A 474 -5.30 -23.63 21.79
CA THR A 474 -6.30 -22.81 21.08
C THR A 474 -6.19 -21.36 21.52
N LYS A 475 -5.98 -20.46 20.56
CA LYS A 475 -5.77 -19.02 20.78
C LYS A 475 -6.76 -18.20 19.95
N ASN A 476 -6.92 -16.93 20.32
CA ASN A 476 -7.67 -15.96 19.52
C ASN A 476 -6.75 -15.42 18.41
N GLY A 477 -7.26 -15.44 17.18
CA GLY A 477 -6.61 -14.96 15.97
C GLY A 477 -7.43 -13.88 15.27
N LEU A 478 -6.79 -13.20 14.33
CA LEU A 478 -7.45 -12.33 13.38
C LEU A 478 -7.81 -13.15 12.13
N GLY A 479 -9.07 -13.51 11.99
CA GLY A 479 -9.61 -14.09 10.77
C GLY A 479 -9.52 -13.09 9.61
N PHE A 480 -9.13 -13.57 8.43
CA PHE A 480 -9.00 -12.76 7.24
C PHE A 480 -9.63 -13.44 6.01
N SER A 481 -10.17 -12.63 5.10
CA SER A 481 -10.52 -13.01 3.73
C SER A 481 -9.93 -11.96 2.79
N LEU A 482 -8.94 -12.34 1.99
CA LEU A 482 -8.26 -11.49 1.04
C LEU A 482 -8.56 -12.00 -0.36
N THR A 483 -9.05 -11.13 -1.23
CA THR A 483 -9.06 -11.37 -2.67
C THR A 483 -8.51 -10.16 -3.39
N MET A 484 -7.60 -10.35 -4.32
CA MET A 484 -7.04 -9.28 -5.13
C MET A 484 -6.72 -9.74 -6.55
N SER A 485 -6.71 -8.79 -7.47
CA SER A 485 -6.22 -8.98 -8.83
C SER A 485 -5.50 -7.75 -9.35
N THR A 486 -4.62 -7.97 -10.32
CA THR A 486 -3.98 -6.92 -11.12
C THR A 486 -4.16 -7.23 -12.61
N ASP A 487 -4.15 -6.18 -13.43
CA ASP A 487 -4.09 -6.35 -14.87
C ASP A 487 -2.65 -6.20 -15.36
N GLY A 488 -2.28 -6.98 -16.38
CA GLY A 488 -0.91 -7.02 -16.88
C GLY A 488 -0.51 -5.74 -17.61
N TYR A 489 -1.31 -5.29 -18.58
CA TYR A 489 -1.02 -4.12 -19.40
C TYR A 489 -2.31 -3.51 -19.95
N GLY A 490 -2.36 -2.19 -19.99
CA GLY A 490 -3.49 -1.43 -20.54
C GLY A 490 -3.18 0.05 -20.70
N ILE A 491 -4.19 0.79 -21.13
CA ILE A 491 -4.19 2.26 -21.08
C ILE A 491 -5.03 2.64 -19.87
N ASP A 492 -4.41 3.32 -18.90
CA ASP A 492 -5.13 3.85 -17.76
C ASP A 492 -6.15 4.90 -18.25
N LYS A 493 -7.42 4.73 -17.85
CA LYS A 493 -8.51 5.61 -18.24
C LYS A 493 -8.38 7.02 -17.64
N LYS A 494 -7.72 7.17 -16.48
CA LYS A 494 -7.55 8.45 -15.78
C LYS A 494 -6.45 9.30 -16.41
N THR A 495 -5.27 8.71 -16.61
CA THR A 495 -4.10 9.42 -17.16
C THR A 495 -3.97 9.32 -18.68
N ASN A 496 -4.70 8.40 -19.33
CA ASN A 496 -4.55 8.03 -20.74
C ASN A 496 -3.13 7.59 -21.09
N ALA A 497 -2.38 7.07 -20.12
CA ALA A 497 -1.00 6.60 -20.28
C ALA A 497 -0.93 5.06 -20.29
N PRO A 498 0.01 4.47 -21.05
CA PRO A 498 0.33 3.05 -20.94
C PRO A 498 0.75 2.69 -19.51
N SER A 499 0.12 1.67 -18.95
CA SER A 499 0.31 1.21 -17.58
C SER A 499 0.46 -0.31 -17.54
N THR A 500 1.25 -0.81 -16.58
CA THR A 500 1.54 -2.23 -16.47
C THR A 500 1.70 -2.68 -15.03
N THR A 501 1.43 -3.96 -14.78
CA THR A 501 1.93 -4.66 -13.60
C THR A 501 3.19 -5.42 -13.99
N SER A 502 4.34 -5.10 -13.38
CA SER A 502 5.64 -5.69 -13.77
C SER A 502 6.63 -5.75 -12.61
N VAL A 503 7.63 -6.63 -12.72
CA VAL A 503 8.81 -6.74 -11.86
C VAL A 503 10.05 -6.69 -12.75
N LEU A 504 10.71 -5.55 -12.79
CA LEU A 504 11.79 -5.24 -13.73
C LEU A 504 13.05 -4.83 -12.97
N LEU A 505 14.18 -5.44 -13.32
CA LEU A 505 15.50 -4.88 -13.03
C LEU A 505 15.83 -3.88 -14.14
N ILE A 506 16.30 -2.70 -13.76
CA ILE A 506 16.54 -1.58 -14.67
C ILE A 506 18.01 -1.21 -14.69
N ASP A 507 18.56 -1.04 -15.90
CA ASP A 507 19.83 -0.36 -16.14
C ASP A 507 19.55 1.09 -16.56
N GLY A 508 19.90 2.01 -15.67
CA GLY A 508 19.80 3.46 -15.85
C GLY A 508 21.14 4.11 -16.20
N GLY A 509 22.13 3.35 -16.66
CA GLY A 509 23.43 3.86 -17.08
C GLY A 509 23.38 4.79 -18.29
N ASP A 510 24.47 5.51 -18.52
CA ASP A 510 24.62 6.41 -19.67
C ASP A 510 24.56 5.62 -20.99
N GLY A 511 23.66 6.02 -21.88
CA GLY A 511 23.56 5.52 -23.24
C GLY A 511 24.51 6.24 -24.20
N SER A 512 24.38 5.89 -25.48
CA SER A 512 25.23 6.46 -26.55
C SER A 512 24.80 7.86 -26.97
N HIS A 513 23.53 8.21 -26.77
CA HIS A 513 22.90 9.44 -27.26
C HIS A 513 23.03 10.59 -26.25
N ASN A 514 23.21 11.81 -26.74
CA ASN A 514 23.17 13.01 -25.89
C ASN A 514 21.72 13.33 -25.50
N LYS A 515 21.51 13.86 -24.29
CA LYS A 515 20.19 14.37 -23.88
C LYS A 515 19.71 15.45 -24.85
N ILE A 516 18.42 15.42 -25.21
CA ILE A 516 17.77 16.46 -26.03
C ILE A 516 17.87 17.84 -25.36
N SER A 517 17.76 17.86 -24.04
CA SER A 517 17.88 19.06 -23.22
C SER A 517 18.82 18.83 -22.03
N GLY A 518 19.70 19.79 -21.77
CA GLY A 518 20.69 19.73 -20.70
C GLY A 518 22.03 19.12 -21.11
N THR A 519 22.88 18.83 -20.13
CA THR A 519 24.21 18.25 -20.33
C THR A 519 24.21 16.76 -20.01
N GLY A 520 24.92 15.95 -20.79
CA GLY A 520 25.13 14.52 -20.52
C GLY A 520 24.48 13.58 -21.55
N LYS A 521 24.44 12.29 -21.21
CA LYS A 521 23.89 11.21 -22.03
C LYS A 521 22.49 10.82 -21.59
N GLU A 522 21.62 10.44 -22.52
CA GLU A 522 20.33 9.80 -22.19
C GLU A 522 20.59 8.43 -21.55
N GLU A 523 19.76 8.05 -20.58
CA GLU A 523 19.83 6.75 -19.92
C GLU A 523 19.54 5.62 -20.93
N VAL A 524 20.24 4.49 -20.81
CA VAL A 524 20.09 3.34 -21.72
C VAL A 524 18.74 2.64 -21.58
N ASN A 525 18.22 2.59 -20.35
CA ASN A 525 16.92 2.03 -19.99
C ASN A 525 16.71 0.57 -20.42
N TYR A 526 17.76 -0.25 -20.32
CA TYR A 526 17.58 -1.70 -20.45
C TYR A 526 16.79 -2.22 -19.25
N TYR A 527 16.03 -3.28 -19.50
CA TYR A 527 15.33 -3.99 -18.46
C TYR A 527 15.40 -5.50 -18.68
N ALA A 528 15.31 -6.24 -17.57
CA ALA A 528 15.09 -7.68 -17.57
C ALA A 528 14.11 -8.03 -16.44
N GLY A 529 13.16 -8.91 -16.70
CA GLY A 529 12.25 -9.37 -15.64
C GLY A 529 10.94 -9.94 -16.15
N LEU A 530 9.94 -9.89 -15.27
CA LEU A 530 8.57 -10.27 -15.58
C LEU A 530 7.78 -9.01 -15.89
N ARG A 531 7.14 -8.96 -17.06
CA ARG A 531 6.22 -7.87 -17.40
C ARG A 531 4.82 -8.40 -17.68
N ASN A 532 3.87 -7.48 -17.76
CA ASN A 532 2.48 -7.78 -18.09
C ASN A 532 1.86 -8.85 -17.20
N ILE A 533 2.02 -8.69 -15.88
CA ILE A 533 1.59 -9.66 -14.88
C ILE A 533 0.09 -9.50 -14.60
N ASP A 534 -0.72 -10.36 -15.22
CA ASP A 534 -2.10 -10.58 -14.82
C ASP A 534 -2.10 -11.53 -13.61
N ALA A 535 -2.41 -11.04 -12.40
CA ALA A 535 -2.36 -11.83 -11.17
C ALA A 535 -3.71 -11.89 -10.46
N TYR A 536 -3.96 -13.01 -9.78
CA TYR A 536 -5.10 -13.25 -8.91
C TYR A 536 -4.67 -13.99 -7.65
N LEU A 537 -5.06 -13.46 -6.49
CA LEU A 537 -4.88 -14.10 -5.19
C LEU A 537 -6.21 -14.14 -4.47
N GLN A 538 -6.58 -15.31 -3.97
CA GLN A 538 -7.68 -15.51 -3.05
C GLN A 538 -7.20 -16.33 -1.86
N ALA A 539 -7.36 -15.80 -0.65
CA ALA A 539 -6.96 -16.48 0.56
C ALA A 539 -7.95 -16.17 1.69
N ASN A 540 -8.37 -17.18 2.43
CA ASN A 540 -9.07 -16.98 3.69
C ASN A 540 -8.50 -17.88 4.79
N GLY A 541 -8.55 -17.39 6.03
CA GLY A 541 -7.90 -18.07 7.13
C GLY A 541 -7.69 -17.17 8.33
N VAL A 542 -6.59 -17.38 9.05
CA VAL A 542 -6.33 -16.74 10.34
C VAL A 542 -4.88 -16.30 10.48
N ILE A 543 -4.68 -15.12 11.06
CA ILE A 543 -3.40 -14.58 11.49
C ILE A 543 -3.32 -14.69 13.01
N GLY A 544 -2.24 -15.30 13.49
CA GLY A 544 -1.91 -15.48 14.90
C GLY A 544 -0.58 -14.82 15.24
N TYR A 545 -0.46 -14.29 16.45
CA TYR A 545 0.80 -13.79 16.97
C TYR A 545 1.39 -14.81 17.95
N GLU A 546 2.50 -15.44 17.56
CA GLU A 546 3.22 -16.44 18.35
C GLU A 546 4.54 -15.87 18.91
N LYS A 547 5.08 -16.50 19.95
CA LYS A 547 6.33 -16.05 20.59
C LYS A 547 7.48 -15.83 19.59
N ASP A 548 7.59 -16.72 18.61
CA ASP A 548 8.71 -16.71 17.65
C ASP A 548 8.42 -15.87 16.40
N GLY A 549 7.17 -15.46 16.15
CA GLY A 549 6.82 -14.73 14.93
C GLY A 549 5.33 -14.67 14.63
N ILE A 550 5.01 -14.15 13.45
CA ILE A 550 3.64 -14.03 12.95
C ILE A 550 3.27 -15.29 12.18
N TYR A 551 2.22 -15.96 12.62
CA TYR A 551 1.66 -17.15 11.98
C TYR A 551 0.47 -16.78 11.12
N VAL A 552 0.47 -17.23 9.87
CA VAL A 552 -0.62 -17.03 8.91
C VAL A 552 -1.01 -18.39 8.38
N LYS A 553 -2.27 -18.78 8.58
CA LYS A 553 -2.82 -20.03 8.05
C LYS A 553 -3.95 -19.71 7.10
N ALA A 554 -3.77 -20.01 5.83
CA ALA A 554 -4.80 -19.96 4.80
C ALA A 554 -5.46 -21.33 4.66
N SER A 555 -6.74 -21.43 5.05
CA SER A 555 -7.56 -22.64 4.92
C SER A 555 -7.96 -22.89 3.47
N ASN A 556 -8.03 -21.82 2.68
CA ASN A 556 -8.12 -21.83 1.24
C ASN A 556 -7.10 -20.82 0.71
N LEU A 557 -6.26 -21.23 -0.23
CA LEU A 557 -5.27 -20.39 -0.89
C LEU A 557 -5.26 -20.75 -2.38
N LEU A 558 -5.67 -19.80 -3.20
CA LEU A 558 -5.61 -19.85 -4.65
C LEU A 558 -4.77 -18.67 -5.14
N LEU A 559 -3.66 -18.98 -5.79
CA LEU A 559 -2.80 -18.01 -6.45
C LEU A 559 -2.67 -18.39 -7.93
N ALA A 560 -2.96 -17.46 -8.83
CA ALA A 560 -2.80 -17.67 -10.25
C ALA A 560 -2.21 -16.43 -10.90
N ALA A 561 -1.33 -16.61 -11.87
CA ALA A 561 -0.84 -15.50 -12.66
C ALA A 561 -0.43 -15.93 -14.07
N LYS A 562 -0.43 -14.98 -15.00
CA LYS A 562 0.26 -15.06 -16.29
C LYS A 562 1.15 -13.83 -16.44
N ALA A 563 2.38 -14.04 -16.88
CA ALA A 563 3.36 -12.98 -17.11
C ALA A 563 4.25 -13.30 -18.30
N GLU A 564 4.91 -12.28 -18.84
CA GLU A 564 5.92 -12.40 -19.89
C GLU A 564 7.32 -12.27 -19.29
N ILE A 565 8.20 -13.22 -19.60
CA ILE A 565 9.63 -13.13 -19.32
C ILE A 565 10.26 -12.35 -20.47
N ALA A 566 10.76 -11.14 -20.19
CA ALA A 566 11.21 -10.22 -21.22
C ALA A 566 12.55 -9.56 -20.87
N ILE A 567 13.33 -9.27 -21.91
CA ILE A 567 14.59 -8.51 -21.83
C ILE A 567 14.60 -7.54 -23.00
N GLY A 568 14.71 -6.24 -22.73
CA GLY A 568 14.61 -5.22 -23.76
C GLY A 568 15.00 -3.83 -23.29
N GLN A 569 14.62 -2.81 -24.06
CA GLN A 569 14.68 -1.40 -23.66
C GLN A 569 13.25 -0.90 -23.39
N LEU A 570 13.09 0.01 -22.44
CA LEU A 570 11.76 0.51 -22.12
C LEU A 570 11.11 1.32 -23.25
N PRO A 571 9.77 1.36 -23.30
CA PRO A 571 9.04 2.08 -24.33
C PRO A 571 9.47 3.54 -24.46
N GLY A 572 9.66 4.01 -25.70
CA GLY A 572 10.08 5.37 -25.98
C GLY A 572 11.58 5.66 -25.76
N SER A 573 12.38 4.69 -25.33
CA SER A 573 13.85 4.84 -25.27
C SER A 573 14.44 4.96 -26.68
N LEU A 574 15.64 5.52 -26.82
CA LEU A 574 16.40 5.42 -28.07
C LEU A 574 17.17 4.10 -28.09
N TYR A 575 17.16 3.41 -29.24
CA TYR A 575 17.99 2.22 -29.39
C TYR A 575 19.47 2.56 -29.16
N ASN A 576 20.12 1.83 -28.26
CA ASN A 576 21.50 2.10 -27.86
C ASN A 576 22.52 1.45 -28.82
N CYS A 577 22.48 1.85 -30.09
CA CYS A 577 23.40 1.38 -31.12
C CYS A 577 24.28 2.53 -31.63
N VAL A 578 25.58 2.26 -31.78
CA VAL A 578 26.58 3.21 -32.30
C VAL A 578 27.06 2.76 -33.67
N GLY A 579 27.18 3.68 -34.63
CA GLY A 579 27.85 3.43 -35.92
C GLY A 579 27.03 2.66 -36.96
N THR A 580 25.74 2.43 -36.71
CA THR A 580 24.82 1.83 -37.69
C THR A 580 23.70 2.81 -38.01
N THR A 581 23.58 3.21 -39.28
CA THR A 581 22.58 4.18 -39.76
C THR A 581 21.13 3.67 -39.64
N THR A 582 20.95 2.38 -39.36
CA THR A 582 19.65 1.70 -39.34
C THR A 582 18.88 1.86 -38.02
N CYS A 583 19.55 2.21 -36.92
CA CYS A 583 18.91 2.39 -35.61
C CYS A 583 19.34 3.66 -34.85
N GLU A 584 20.21 4.49 -35.44
CA GLU A 584 20.58 5.79 -34.86
C GLU A 584 19.32 6.66 -34.64
N LYS A 585 19.09 7.07 -33.38
CA LYS A 585 17.90 7.83 -32.93
C LYS A 585 16.55 7.18 -33.26
N LYS A 586 16.52 5.88 -33.54
CA LYS A 586 15.27 5.14 -33.64
C LYS A 586 14.67 4.96 -32.25
N VAL A 587 13.39 5.29 -32.11
CA VAL A 587 12.64 5.14 -30.86
C VAL A 587 12.14 3.70 -30.74
N VAL A 588 12.35 3.10 -29.57
CA VAL A 588 11.69 1.85 -29.15
C VAL A 588 10.18 2.13 -29.12
N PRO A 589 9.33 1.31 -29.76
CA PRO A 589 7.91 1.60 -29.88
C PRO A 589 7.28 2.00 -28.53
N ILE A 590 6.49 3.08 -28.53
CA ILE A 590 5.83 3.57 -27.30
C ILE A 590 4.82 2.56 -26.72
N ASP A 591 4.37 1.62 -27.53
CA ASP A 591 3.48 0.52 -27.21
C ASP A 591 4.23 -0.82 -27.09
N ASN A 592 5.55 -0.81 -26.89
CA ASN A 592 6.39 -2.02 -26.89
C ASN A 592 5.93 -3.09 -25.88
N PHE A 593 5.33 -2.71 -24.76
CA PHE A 593 4.75 -3.66 -23.80
C PHE A 593 3.46 -4.31 -24.30
N GLY A 594 2.82 -3.78 -25.34
CA GLY A 594 1.73 -4.43 -26.08
C GLY A 594 2.21 -5.34 -27.22
N ARG A 595 3.53 -5.52 -27.40
CA ARG A 595 4.14 -6.26 -28.52
C ARG A 595 5.00 -7.42 -28.03
N PRO A 596 5.14 -8.50 -28.81
CA PRO A 596 5.96 -9.65 -28.41
C PRO A 596 7.47 -9.48 -28.69
N ASP A 597 7.92 -8.34 -29.23
CA ASP A 597 9.25 -8.21 -29.87
C ASP A 597 10.45 -8.45 -28.92
N ASP A 598 10.26 -8.25 -27.61
CA ASP A 598 11.28 -8.44 -26.56
C ASP A 598 10.89 -9.49 -25.51
N VAL A 599 9.87 -10.31 -25.81
CA VAL A 599 9.42 -11.43 -24.99
C VAL A 599 10.21 -12.68 -25.35
N LEU A 600 10.83 -13.30 -24.34
CA LEU A 600 11.54 -14.57 -24.50
C LEU A 600 10.59 -15.77 -24.37
N SER A 601 9.65 -15.68 -23.43
CA SER A 601 8.65 -16.71 -23.15
C SER A 601 7.58 -16.13 -22.21
N SER A 602 6.43 -16.78 -22.10
CA SER A 602 5.43 -16.48 -21.07
C SER A 602 5.41 -17.56 -19.99
N ILE A 603 5.14 -17.17 -18.76
CA ILE A 603 4.87 -18.07 -17.64
C ILE A 603 3.40 -17.97 -17.25
N ALA A 604 2.73 -19.10 -17.02
CA ALA A 604 1.39 -19.14 -16.47
C ALA A 604 1.28 -20.22 -15.41
N PHE A 605 0.63 -19.92 -14.29
CA PHE A 605 0.47 -20.90 -13.22
C PHE A 605 -0.84 -20.72 -12.44
N LYS A 606 -1.26 -21.81 -11.79
CA LYS A 606 -2.32 -21.86 -10.79
C LYS A 606 -1.87 -22.75 -9.65
N LEU A 607 -1.83 -22.21 -8.43
CA LEU A 607 -1.54 -22.94 -7.19
C LEU A 607 -2.82 -22.89 -6.36
N ASP A 608 -3.45 -24.04 -6.16
CA ASP A 608 -4.70 -24.18 -5.42
C ASP A 608 -4.54 -25.21 -4.30
N GLY A 609 -4.83 -24.78 -3.07
CA GLY A 609 -4.57 -25.59 -1.89
C GLY A 609 -4.78 -24.85 -0.57
N LYS A 610 -3.96 -25.24 0.40
CA LYS A 610 -3.90 -24.67 1.75
C LYS A 610 -2.48 -24.22 2.03
N GLY A 611 -2.31 -23.09 2.69
CA GLY A 611 -1.01 -22.51 2.97
C GLY A 611 -0.82 -22.22 4.45
N GLU A 612 0.38 -22.42 4.95
CA GLU A 612 0.82 -21.87 6.24
C GLU A 612 2.09 -21.06 6.00
N LEU A 613 2.20 -19.91 6.65
CA LEU A 613 3.33 -19.01 6.58
C LEU A 613 3.68 -18.56 8.01
N PHE A 614 4.95 -18.65 8.36
CA PHE A 614 5.51 -18.17 9.61
C PHE A 614 6.60 -17.16 9.31
N ILE A 615 6.33 -15.90 9.65
CA ILE A 615 7.24 -14.77 9.50
C ILE A 615 7.98 -14.63 10.82
N ILE A 616 9.27 -14.97 10.82
CA ILE A 616 10.14 -14.91 11.98
C ILE A 616 11.01 -13.65 11.82
N PRO A 617 10.81 -12.63 12.67
CA PRO A 617 11.58 -11.39 12.64
C PRO A 617 13.07 -11.63 12.93
N GLY A 618 13.93 -10.78 12.38
CA GLY A 618 15.33 -10.68 12.75
C GLY A 618 15.53 -10.02 14.11
N VAL A 619 16.74 -10.10 14.66
CA VAL A 619 17.10 -9.40 15.90
C VAL A 619 18.31 -8.50 15.64
N ASP A 620 18.39 -7.40 16.38
CA ASP A 620 19.50 -6.44 16.25
C ASP A 620 20.86 -7.13 16.30
N ALA A 621 21.77 -6.67 15.43
CA ALA A 621 23.12 -7.20 15.36
C ALA A 621 23.87 -6.91 16.66
N THR A 622 24.64 -7.89 17.14
CA THR A 622 25.51 -7.74 18.31
C THR A 622 26.96 -7.99 17.93
N VAL A 623 27.91 -7.56 18.75
CA VAL A 623 29.35 -7.85 18.51
C VAL A 623 29.60 -9.37 18.40
N ALA A 624 28.86 -10.18 19.17
CA ALA A 624 28.98 -11.63 19.13
C ALA A 624 28.25 -12.27 17.92
N ASN A 625 27.16 -11.65 17.45
CA ASN A 625 26.36 -12.11 16.32
C ASN A 625 26.06 -10.94 15.36
N PRO A 626 27.03 -10.52 14.54
CA PRO A 626 26.86 -9.37 13.65
C PRO A 626 25.83 -9.64 12.53
N ASP A 627 25.57 -10.91 12.22
CA ASP A 627 24.67 -11.34 11.15
C ASP A 627 23.31 -11.86 11.65
N SER A 628 22.85 -11.44 12.83
CA SER A 628 21.58 -11.90 13.42
C SER A 628 20.33 -11.20 12.88
N ASN A 629 20.51 -10.09 12.14
CA ASN A 629 19.41 -9.29 11.62
C ASN A 629 18.98 -9.77 10.22
N PHE A 630 18.24 -10.88 10.16
CA PHE A 630 17.66 -11.41 8.93
C PHE A 630 16.20 -11.79 9.12
N LEU A 631 15.38 -11.54 8.10
CA LEU A 631 13.99 -11.97 8.07
C LEU A 631 13.93 -13.43 7.65
N THR A 632 13.25 -14.28 8.42
CA THR A 632 13.00 -15.66 8.02
C THR A 632 11.54 -15.88 7.68
N VAL A 633 11.29 -16.50 6.54
CA VAL A 633 9.97 -16.87 6.03
C VAL A 633 9.92 -18.39 5.95
N LYS A 634 9.10 -19.03 6.79
CA LYS A 634 8.83 -20.46 6.70
C LYS A 634 7.42 -20.66 6.17
N ALA A 635 7.28 -21.27 5.01
CA ALA A 635 5.99 -21.58 4.42
C ALA A 635 5.79 -23.08 4.25
N SER A 636 4.54 -23.52 4.28
CA SER A 636 4.15 -24.83 3.77
C SER A 636 2.92 -24.68 2.90
N PHE A 637 2.84 -25.50 1.86
CA PHE A 637 1.72 -25.53 0.95
C PHE A 637 1.28 -26.98 0.75
N ASN A 638 -0.01 -27.22 0.94
CA ASN A 638 -0.64 -28.49 0.65
C ASN A 638 -1.58 -28.31 -0.53
N PHE A 639 -1.21 -28.87 -1.68
CA PHE A 639 -1.98 -28.80 -2.91
C PHE A 639 -3.27 -29.62 -2.80
N ASN A 640 -4.37 -29.08 -3.34
CA ASN A 640 -5.63 -29.81 -3.36
C ASN A 640 -5.50 -31.14 -4.11
N GLU A 641 -6.09 -32.19 -3.55
CA GLU A 641 -6.13 -33.47 -4.23
C GLU A 641 -7.15 -33.49 -5.36
N LEU A 642 -6.76 -34.07 -6.49
CA LEU A 642 -7.66 -34.30 -7.62
C LEU A 642 -8.43 -35.60 -7.45
N THR A 643 -9.73 -35.58 -7.78
CA THR A 643 -10.57 -36.78 -7.84
C THR A 643 -10.11 -37.74 -8.94
N LYS A 644 -10.65 -38.97 -8.95
CA LYS A 644 -10.31 -39.95 -10.00
C LYS A 644 -10.74 -39.44 -11.38
N GLU A 645 -11.89 -38.80 -11.46
CA GLU A 645 -12.46 -38.22 -12.68
C GLU A 645 -11.61 -37.04 -13.17
N GLN A 646 -11.18 -36.15 -12.26
CA GLN A 646 -10.29 -35.04 -12.59
C GLN A 646 -8.91 -35.51 -13.07
N LYS A 647 -8.37 -36.58 -12.48
CA LYS A 647 -7.09 -37.16 -12.92
C LYS A 647 -7.19 -37.75 -14.32
N ALA A 648 -8.33 -38.35 -14.67
CA ALA A 648 -8.57 -38.96 -15.97
C ALA A 648 -8.92 -37.94 -17.07
N ASN A 649 -9.40 -36.75 -16.71
CA ASN A 649 -9.72 -35.70 -17.68
C ASN A 649 -8.44 -34.96 -18.12
N GLU A 650 -8.09 -35.06 -19.41
CA GLU A 650 -6.93 -34.38 -19.99
C GLU A 650 -7.08 -32.85 -20.03
N ALA A 651 -8.30 -32.31 -20.00
CA ALA A 651 -8.54 -30.88 -19.91
C ALA A 651 -8.29 -30.32 -18.50
N GLU A 652 -8.29 -31.17 -17.47
CA GLU A 652 -8.09 -30.75 -16.08
C GLU A 652 -6.60 -30.63 -15.75
N LYS A 653 -6.14 -29.39 -15.65
CA LYS A 653 -4.74 -29.10 -15.28
C LYS A 653 -4.50 -29.16 -13.77
N GLY A 654 -5.53 -29.08 -12.92
CA GLY A 654 -5.37 -28.94 -11.47
C GLY A 654 -4.52 -27.71 -11.12
N SER A 655 -3.68 -27.82 -10.07
CA SER A 655 -2.57 -26.88 -9.88
C SER A 655 -1.51 -27.13 -10.95
N TYR A 656 -0.99 -26.07 -11.58
CA TYR A 656 -0.05 -26.19 -12.69
C TYR A 656 0.95 -25.03 -12.78
N LEU A 657 2.04 -25.29 -13.50
CA LEU A 657 3.03 -24.33 -13.97
C LEU A 657 3.28 -24.59 -15.47
N SER A 658 3.26 -23.54 -16.28
CA SER A 658 3.44 -23.60 -17.73
C SER A 658 4.46 -22.55 -18.18
N ILE A 659 5.37 -22.97 -19.05
CA ILE A 659 6.26 -22.09 -19.82
C ILE A 659 5.80 -22.18 -21.27
N ILE A 660 5.45 -21.04 -21.86
CA ILE A 660 4.74 -20.92 -23.12
C ILE A 660 5.61 -20.11 -24.09
N ASN A 661 5.70 -20.56 -25.33
CA ASN A 661 6.26 -19.79 -26.42
C ASN A 661 5.19 -19.56 -27.49
N ASP A 662 4.99 -18.30 -27.86
CA ASP A 662 3.96 -17.87 -28.78
C ASP A 662 4.59 -17.47 -30.12
N ASP A 663 4.13 -18.08 -31.20
CA ASP A 663 4.59 -17.80 -32.56
C ASP A 663 3.60 -16.88 -33.28
N TYR A 664 4.09 -15.75 -33.79
CA TYR A 664 3.28 -14.75 -34.47
C TYR A 664 3.57 -14.74 -35.98
N THR A 665 2.53 -14.61 -36.82
CA THR A 665 2.74 -14.51 -38.29
C THR A 665 3.36 -13.20 -38.72
N LYS A 666 3.23 -12.14 -37.90
CA LYS A 666 3.83 -10.83 -38.10
C LYS A 666 4.52 -10.38 -36.82
N SER A 667 5.81 -10.04 -36.93
CA SER A 667 6.56 -9.47 -35.79
C SER A 667 5.86 -8.22 -35.26
N GLY A 668 5.80 -8.10 -33.94
CA GLY A 668 5.25 -6.93 -33.27
C GLY A 668 3.72 -6.88 -33.19
N ASP A 669 2.98 -7.90 -33.63
CA ASP A 669 1.52 -7.88 -33.68
C ASP A 669 0.87 -9.08 -32.97
N VAL A 670 0.44 -8.86 -31.72
CA VAL A 670 -0.19 -9.88 -30.87
C VAL A 670 -1.48 -10.45 -31.45
N SER A 671 -2.18 -9.71 -32.34
CA SER A 671 -3.41 -10.18 -32.98
C SER A 671 -3.16 -11.28 -34.01
N THR A 672 -1.88 -11.50 -34.38
CA THR A 672 -1.46 -12.44 -35.42
C THR A 672 -0.89 -13.74 -34.87
N LEU A 673 -1.20 -14.07 -33.60
CA LEU A 673 -0.83 -15.32 -32.95
C LEU A 673 -1.23 -16.51 -33.84
N LYS A 674 -0.24 -17.27 -34.28
CA LYS A 674 -0.40 -18.45 -35.15
C LYS A 674 -0.58 -19.71 -34.33
N SER A 675 0.30 -19.89 -33.35
CA SER A 675 0.39 -21.10 -32.53
C SER A 675 1.10 -20.80 -31.22
N SER A 676 0.72 -21.55 -30.18
CA SER A 676 1.43 -21.55 -28.90
C SER A 676 1.99 -22.94 -28.64
N SER A 677 3.26 -22.99 -28.26
CA SER A 677 3.91 -24.17 -27.73
C SER A 677 4.12 -24.03 -26.23
N SER A 678 4.09 -25.12 -25.46
CA SER A 678 4.37 -25.04 -24.03
C SER A 678 4.95 -26.31 -23.42
N VAL A 679 5.68 -26.13 -22.32
CA VAL A 679 6.08 -27.19 -21.38
C VAL A 679 5.33 -26.95 -20.07
N ASN A 680 4.70 -27.98 -19.54
CA ASN A 680 3.77 -27.88 -18.43
C ASN A 680 4.12 -28.90 -17.34
N LEU A 681 4.01 -28.46 -16.09
CA LEU A 681 3.85 -29.30 -14.91
C LEU A 681 2.41 -29.14 -14.45
N ASN A 682 1.55 -30.10 -14.76
CA ASN A 682 0.15 -30.12 -14.39
C ASN A 682 -0.08 -31.01 -13.17
N LYS A 683 -1.31 -30.97 -12.67
CA LYS A 683 -1.84 -31.87 -11.63
C LYS A 683 -0.89 -31.95 -10.43
N ILE A 684 -0.34 -30.80 -10.05
CA ILE A 684 0.58 -30.69 -8.92
C ILE A 684 -0.21 -31.02 -7.64
N GLN A 685 0.27 -32.00 -6.89
CA GLN A 685 -0.36 -32.51 -5.66
C GLN A 685 0.68 -32.80 -4.57
N GLY A 686 0.24 -32.84 -3.32
CA GLY A 686 1.06 -33.18 -2.15
C GLY A 686 1.53 -31.95 -1.37
N ASN A 687 2.59 -32.14 -0.58
CA ASN A 687 3.06 -31.11 0.36
C ASN A 687 4.43 -30.56 -0.05
N LEU A 688 4.57 -29.24 0.04
CA LEU A 688 5.81 -28.50 -0.13
C LEU A 688 6.06 -27.67 1.14
N ALA A 689 7.30 -27.57 1.59
CA ALA A 689 7.70 -26.57 2.57
C ALA A 689 8.85 -25.71 2.02
N LEU A 690 8.88 -24.44 2.40
CA LEU A 690 9.88 -23.46 2.05
C LEU A 690 10.42 -22.84 3.35
N GLU A 691 11.73 -22.70 3.47
CA GLU A 691 12.35 -21.79 4.43
C GLU A 691 13.26 -20.84 3.65
N SER A 692 13.06 -19.53 3.81
CA SER A 692 13.92 -18.52 3.20
C SER A 692 14.40 -17.53 4.24
N ARG A 693 15.67 -17.12 4.15
CA ARG A 693 16.30 -16.12 5.01
C ARG A 693 16.80 -14.97 4.14
N ILE A 694 16.27 -13.78 4.37
CA ILE A 694 16.58 -12.58 3.58
C ILE A 694 17.44 -11.67 4.44
N ARG A 695 18.57 -11.21 3.89
CA ARG A 695 19.50 -10.31 4.58
C ARG A 695 19.86 -9.13 3.70
N MET A 696 19.88 -7.95 4.31
CA MET A 696 20.40 -6.72 3.71
C MET A 696 21.79 -6.47 4.26
N LYS A 697 22.75 -6.26 3.35
CA LYS A 697 24.14 -5.92 3.68
C LYS A 697 24.49 -4.55 3.11
N LYS A 698 25.71 -4.10 3.38
CA LYS A 698 26.23 -2.78 2.95
C LYS A 698 26.07 -2.48 1.46
N ASP A 699 26.20 -3.51 0.62
CA ASP A 699 26.23 -3.42 -0.84
C ASP A 699 25.50 -4.57 -1.56
N THR A 700 24.87 -5.46 -0.79
CA THR A 700 24.37 -6.74 -1.30
C THR A 700 23.06 -7.12 -0.61
N VAL A 701 22.13 -7.70 -1.37
CA VAL A 701 20.98 -8.43 -0.80
C VAL A 701 21.24 -9.91 -0.97
N SER A 702 21.10 -10.70 0.10
CA SER A 702 21.30 -12.16 0.07
C SER A 702 20.07 -12.92 0.54
N MET A 703 19.74 -14.01 -0.14
CA MET A 703 18.61 -14.87 0.14
C MET A 703 19.06 -16.33 0.18
N ASP A 704 18.99 -16.94 1.35
CA ASP A 704 19.24 -18.37 1.55
C ASP A 704 17.89 -19.10 1.58
N SER A 705 17.60 -19.95 0.58
CA SER A 705 16.31 -20.63 0.47
C SER A 705 16.44 -22.15 0.45
N GLN A 706 15.50 -22.83 1.10
CA GLN A 706 15.39 -24.28 1.13
C GLN A 706 13.95 -24.68 0.81
N VAL A 707 13.77 -25.55 -0.18
CA VAL A 707 12.49 -26.13 -0.54
C VAL A 707 12.52 -27.62 -0.19
N ASN A 708 11.64 -28.04 0.71
CA ASN A 708 11.49 -29.42 1.16
C ASN A 708 10.25 -30.04 0.50
N PHE A 709 10.47 -31.03 -0.35
CA PHE A 709 9.43 -31.79 -1.03
C PHE A 709 8.99 -32.94 -0.12
N ASN A 710 7.67 -33.04 0.13
CA ASN A 710 7.09 -34.00 1.05
C ASN A 710 7.81 -34.03 2.42
N PRO A 711 7.70 -32.96 3.24
CA PRO A 711 8.46 -32.82 4.49
C PRO A 711 8.25 -33.94 5.51
N THR A 712 7.17 -34.73 5.39
CA THR A 712 6.90 -35.89 6.25
C THR A 712 7.63 -37.16 5.81
N ASN A 713 8.25 -37.16 4.62
CA ASN A 713 8.84 -38.33 3.95
C ASN A 713 7.88 -39.53 3.84
N SER A 714 6.56 -39.27 3.86
CA SER A 714 5.55 -40.30 3.73
C SER A 714 5.38 -40.73 2.27
N ILE A 715 5.71 -41.99 1.97
CA ILE A 715 5.53 -42.58 0.63
C ILE A 715 4.05 -42.63 0.22
N ALA A 716 3.12 -42.58 1.19
CA ALA A 716 1.69 -42.54 0.90
C ALA A 716 1.25 -41.20 0.29
N THR A 717 1.95 -40.10 0.61
CA THR A 717 1.60 -38.74 0.18
C THR A 717 2.80 -38.02 -0.45
N PRO A 718 3.40 -38.57 -1.53
CA PRO A 718 4.53 -37.93 -2.18
C PRO A 718 4.09 -36.65 -2.89
N PHE A 719 5.04 -35.75 -3.14
CA PHE A 719 4.79 -34.66 -4.07
C PHE A 719 4.68 -35.25 -5.48
N ARG A 720 3.61 -34.91 -6.21
CA ARG A 720 3.32 -35.45 -7.54
C ARG A 720 3.08 -34.32 -8.53
N ALA A 721 3.47 -34.53 -9.78
CA ALA A 721 3.12 -33.68 -10.90
C ALA A 721 3.12 -34.49 -12.20
N GLU A 722 2.34 -34.05 -13.18
CA GLU A 722 2.32 -34.59 -14.54
C GLU A 722 3.09 -33.64 -15.46
N MET A 723 4.15 -34.13 -16.10
CA MET A 723 4.86 -33.36 -17.13
C MET A 723 4.16 -33.57 -18.46
N ALA A 724 3.82 -32.47 -19.14
CA ALA A 724 3.17 -32.47 -20.44
C ALA A 724 3.76 -31.40 -21.37
N ILE A 725 3.77 -31.67 -22.66
CA ILE A 725 4.20 -30.74 -23.70
C ILE A 725 3.04 -30.47 -24.65
N SER A 726 2.97 -29.27 -25.21
CA SER A 726 1.98 -28.92 -26.22
C SER A 726 2.72 -28.25 -27.38
N PRO A 727 3.11 -28.97 -28.45
CA PRO A 727 3.89 -28.38 -29.53
C PRO A 727 3.09 -27.49 -30.48
N MET A 728 1.77 -27.74 -30.66
CA MET A 728 0.87 -26.93 -31.50
C MET A 728 -0.56 -26.90 -30.91
N GLY A 729 -0.70 -26.51 -29.64
CA GLY A 729 -1.98 -26.39 -28.94
C GLY A 729 -2.63 -27.70 -28.41
N GLY A 730 -2.20 -28.87 -28.89
CA GLY A 730 -2.59 -30.17 -28.32
C GLY A 730 -1.63 -30.60 -27.20
N MET A 731 -2.12 -30.69 -25.96
CA MET A 731 -1.31 -31.12 -24.82
C MET A 731 -1.14 -32.65 -24.81
N GLN A 732 0.10 -33.11 -24.68
CA GLN A 732 0.47 -34.51 -24.61
C GLN A 732 1.26 -34.76 -23.31
N LYS A 733 0.80 -35.73 -22.53
CA LYS A 733 1.51 -36.19 -21.35
C LYS A 733 2.82 -36.86 -21.75
N VAL A 734 3.91 -36.49 -21.07
CA VAL A 734 5.25 -37.06 -21.27
C VAL A 734 5.63 -37.98 -20.12
N ALA A 735 5.40 -37.56 -18.87
CA ALA A 735 5.83 -38.32 -17.69
C ALA A 735 5.01 -37.98 -16.44
N ASP A 736 5.06 -38.86 -15.44
CA ASP A 736 4.64 -38.58 -14.07
C ASP A 736 5.87 -38.43 -13.18
N ILE A 737 5.87 -37.40 -12.35
CA ILE A 737 6.90 -37.12 -11.35
C ILE A 737 6.33 -37.48 -9.98
N ALA A 738 7.09 -38.23 -9.18
CA ALA A 738 6.80 -38.48 -7.78
C ALA A 738 8.07 -38.30 -6.93
N ILE A 739 8.05 -37.35 -6.01
CA ILE A 739 9.13 -37.08 -5.06
C ILE A 739 8.65 -37.50 -3.67
N THR A 740 9.24 -38.57 -3.13
CA THR A 740 8.88 -39.15 -1.83
C THR A 740 9.52 -38.42 -0.64
N GLY A 741 10.52 -37.58 -0.88
CA GLY A 741 11.20 -36.76 0.12
C GLY A 741 12.44 -36.09 -0.47
N GLY A 742 12.85 -34.94 0.08
CA GLY A 742 14.13 -34.30 -0.28
C GLY A 742 14.13 -32.78 -0.13
N VAL A 743 15.32 -32.21 0.02
CA VAL A 743 15.51 -30.76 0.18
C VAL A 743 16.35 -30.22 -0.97
N MET A 744 15.82 -29.24 -1.69
CA MET A 744 16.56 -28.40 -2.61
C MET A 744 17.01 -27.14 -1.88
N ARG A 745 18.28 -26.77 -2.02
CA ARG A 745 18.84 -25.55 -1.42
C ARG A 745 19.34 -24.61 -2.52
N SER A 746 19.09 -23.32 -2.34
CA SER A 746 19.57 -22.26 -3.23
C SER A 746 20.10 -21.11 -2.38
N ASN A 747 21.24 -20.54 -2.79
CA ASN A 747 21.73 -19.28 -2.26
C ASN A 747 21.81 -18.29 -3.42
N PHE A 748 21.16 -17.15 -3.25
CA PHE A 748 21.08 -16.10 -4.24
C PHE A 748 21.53 -14.78 -3.62
N GLY A 749 22.42 -14.06 -4.30
CA GLY A 749 22.89 -12.75 -3.88
C GLY A 749 22.91 -11.76 -5.03
N ILE A 750 22.42 -10.55 -4.80
CA ILE A 750 22.50 -9.44 -5.75
C ILE A 750 23.47 -8.40 -5.20
N THR A 751 24.62 -8.26 -5.86
CA THR A 751 25.56 -7.16 -5.66
C THR A 751 25.59 -6.33 -6.94
N PRO A 752 24.96 -5.15 -6.95
CA PRO A 752 25.01 -4.25 -8.08
C PRO A 752 26.45 -3.81 -8.35
N ARG A 753 26.82 -3.68 -9.63
CA ARG A 753 28.16 -3.24 -10.05
C ARG A 753 28.19 -1.76 -10.38
#